data_AF-A0A7K0DGC3-F1
#
_entry.id   AF-A0A7K0DGC3-F1
#
_cell.length_a   1.000
_cell.length_b   1.000
_cell.length_c   1.000
_cell.angle_alpha   90.00
_cell.angle_beta   90.00
_cell.angle_gamma   90.00
#
_symmetry.space_group_name_H-M   'P 1'
#
loop_
_entity.id
_entity.type
_entity.pdbx_description
1 polymer ?
#
loop_
_entity_poly.entity_id
_entity_poly.type
_entity_poly.pdbx_seq_one_letter_code
_entity_poly.pdbx_strand_id
1 'polypeptide(L)'
;MSAQVEHVRRAILRDFGELVDVSDVESKDATEIERCRVSRSLAALAARMLVGCDASTAASSVIDSRDDRGIDAIAFADGTPDLYLIQAKWSDKGTAGIKAAYVRDLVDGFRKIEDQSFTRFNPRFHAMSGRVKSLIQNPKAQVTLVLAVMGDGHVHPDVQAEFNDAATHFNSHGRWVHQRVIAASEFWQFVRDDMSPHPVELVVPMSRWLPWDGISESYFGTVSMSYLAQWYEQFGNRLFESNVRKALGLTSVNQGMVQTLLDDPESFWAKNNGITILCAEAVRSRHYGSRFRNDEPLELTLSDAKVVNGAQTVQAAHRAAKEALAQVAHADVMVRIISVPSDMTDLGKTITQSTNTQNHIEPRDFITLDGTQAKIRDDFMMGLDLTYVFHRGEADPPRDSGCSVVEAALALACAHPNPDIAVRAKINQDTLWDQSKGGTYPLLFGNQPPALEIWRCVLLYRRIRAQIDVETKRLRERALVVAEYSDLLLTHMCFRLIESDELENPEANWELIMDRIAAQVGNLLAWLIVENDRELGAKSFVSKTFTDEGKSRLLAEQVLAHVRVQESIPSLPFEYRTAKKTTKSRSKSAVSVLLDANHLKAGTPLYYRALTPREEAAISEWIRVDPRRGRASWVADRSKPVLWEADGKQYSPTGLIMHMWSLAGWDKAPVAVQGPKCWVVPDQGSLADIAEKLRRTPEELSPSLDAADRIAIVISREQIESGEVDTILNVLGSLYDSPSKARKTVGIVDLLIDGYNDTSAELFEIEEVRAYIHNLDAAFPYWLYFSNLNSSSLQLIALCFLPPFLTREAQRAEFGPRLQDILIKRWIPALNHMAQISGLTHTELNKRFSAVVGYLGAEGRGVI
;
A
#
# COMPACT_ATOMS: atom_id res chain seq x y z
N MET A 1 -3.43 24.58 -17.02
CA MET A 1 -4.33 24.41 -18.20
C MET A 1 -4.09 23.10 -18.94
N SER A 2 -2.85 22.61 -19.19
CA SER A 2 -2.67 21.39 -20.01
C SER A 2 -3.36 20.13 -19.43
N ALA A 3 -3.33 19.92 -18.10
CA ALA A 3 -4.04 18.81 -17.46
C ALA A 3 -5.57 18.89 -17.65
N GLN A 4 -6.16 20.08 -17.55
CA GLN A 4 -7.60 20.30 -17.75
C GLN A 4 -8.02 19.99 -19.19
N VAL A 5 -7.19 20.40 -20.17
CA VAL A 5 -7.43 20.12 -21.59
C VAL A 5 -7.41 18.62 -21.84
N GLU A 6 -6.42 17.92 -21.29
CA GLU A 6 -6.32 16.47 -21.43
C GLU A 6 -7.51 15.73 -20.79
N HIS A 7 -7.99 16.18 -19.62
CA HIS A 7 -9.17 15.58 -19.00
C HIS A 7 -10.44 15.79 -19.82
N VAL A 8 -10.68 17.01 -20.34
CA VAL A 8 -11.81 17.26 -21.23
C VAL A 8 -11.66 16.42 -22.49
N ARG A 9 -10.45 16.28 -23.06
CA ARG A 9 -10.18 15.46 -24.24
C ARG A 9 -10.60 14.00 -24.03
N ARG A 10 -10.23 13.41 -22.89
CA ARG A 10 -10.61 12.02 -22.57
C ARG A 10 -12.10 11.88 -22.33
N ALA A 11 -12.72 12.82 -21.61
CA ALA A 11 -14.16 12.78 -21.35
C ALA A 11 -14.98 12.84 -22.65
N ILE A 12 -14.65 13.77 -23.55
CA ILE A 12 -15.39 13.89 -24.83
C ILE A 12 -15.14 12.70 -25.76
N LEU A 13 -13.96 12.08 -25.72
CA LEU A 13 -13.67 10.88 -26.50
C LEU A 13 -14.37 9.65 -25.91
N ARG A 14 -14.44 9.53 -24.58
CA ARG A 14 -15.18 8.47 -23.89
C ARG A 14 -16.67 8.55 -24.17
N ASP A 15 -17.26 9.75 -24.05
CA ASP A 15 -18.72 9.92 -24.11
C ASP A 15 -19.25 10.00 -25.54
N PHE A 16 -18.47 10.58 -26.46
CA PHE A 16 -18.93 10.86 -27.82
C PHE A 16 -18.07 10.24 -28.92
N GLY A 17 -16.86 9.74 -28.63
CA GLY A 17 -15.88 9.35 -29.66
C GLY A 17 -16.36 8.26 -30.62
N GLU A 18 -17.23 7.36 -30.16
CA GLU A 18 -17.88 6.33 -30.99
C GLU A 18 -19.24 6.79 -31.55
N LEU A 19 -19.83 7.85 -31.00
CA LEU A 19 -21.16 8.35 -31.38
C LEU A 19 -21.10 9.44 -32.46
N VAL A 20 -20.01 10.21 -32.52
CA VAL A 20 -19.84 11.25 -33.56
C VAL A 20 -19.47 10.62 -34.90
N ASP A 21 -20.20 11.00 -35.93
CA ASP A 21 -19.97 10.52 -37.29
C ASP A 21 -18.64 11.09 -37.84
N VAL A 22 -17.73 10.20 -38.26
CA VAL A 22 -16.43 10.52 -38.90
C VAL A 22 -16.30 9.94 -40.31
N SER A 23 -17.39 9.42 -40.88
CA SER A 23 -17.41 8.74 -42.18
C SER A 23 -16.95 9.63 -43.36
N ASP A 24 -17.17 10.94 -43.26
CA ASP A 24 -16.78 11.93 -44.26
C ASP A 24 -15.25 12.20 -44.31
N VAL A 25 -14.51 11.74 -43.30
CA VAL A 25 -13.05 11.89 -43.19
C VAL A 25 -12.30 10.56 -43.09
N GLU A 26 -12.98 9.41 -43.24
CA GLU A 26 -12.37 8.07 -43.17
C GLU A 26 -11.23 7.85 -44.17
N SER A 27 -11.25 8.56 -45.30
CA SER A 27 -10.19 8.49 -46.32
C SER A 27 -8.96 9.35 -45.99
N LYS A 28 -8.94 10.05 -44.86
CA LYS A 28 -7.84 10.90 -44.41
C LYS A 28 -6.83 10.14 -43.56
N ASP A 29 -5.72 10.77 -43.21
CA ASP A 29 -4.76 10.17 -42.28
C ASP A 29 -5.34 10.07 -40.85
N ALA A 30 -4.76 9.18 -40.04
CA ALA A 30 -5.25 8.91 -38.68
C ALA A 30 -5.22 10.17 -37.78
N THR A 31 -4.31 11.10 -38.03
CA THR A 31 -4.16 12.34 -37.25
C THR A 31 -5.28 13.32 -37.58
N GLU A 32 -5.65 13.46 -38.85
CA GLU A 32 -6.78 14.27 -39.30
C GLU A 32 -8.11 13.71 -38.80
N ILE A 33 -8.29 12.39 -38.84
CA ILE A 33 -9.49 11.71 -38.31
C ILE A 33 -9.64 12.01 -36.82
N GLU A 34 -8.57 11.84 -36.04
CA GLU A 34 -8.60 12.09 -34.61
C GLU A 34 -8.86 13.56 -34.27
N ARG A 35 -8.26 14.50 -35.04
CA ARG A 35 -8.52 15.93 -34.85
C ARG A 35 -9.99 16.29 -35.10
N CYS A 36 -10.60 15.74 -36.16
CA CYS A 36 -12.02 15.92 -36.45
C CYS A 36 -12.91 15.27 -35.38
N ARG A 37 -12.55 14.08 -34.90
CA ARG A 37 -13.26 13.42 -33.81
C ARG A 37 -13.29 14.30 -32.55
N VAL A 38 -12.14 14.82 -32.15
CA VAL A 38 -12.01 15.69 -30.97
C VAL A 38 -12.82 16.99 -31.12
N SER A 39 -12.77 17.66 -32.27
CA SER A 39 -13.54 18.89 -32.48
C SER A 39 -15.06 18.64 -32.46
N ARG A 40 -15.52 17.55 -33.09
CA ARG A 40 -16.93 17.14 -33.12
C ARG A 40 -17.44 16.76 -31.74
N SER A 41 -16.65 16.00 -30.98
CA SER A 41 -17.00 15.63 -29.61
C SER A 41 -17.07 16.85 -28.67
N LEU A 42 -16.25 17.89 -28.90
CA LEU A 42 -16.37 19.16 -28.16
C LEU A 42 -17.68 19.89 -28.50
N ALA A 43 -18.08 19.92 -29.78
CA ALA A 43 -19.36 20.50 -30.20
C ALA A 43 -20.56 19.75 -29.58
N ALA A 44 -20.50 18.41 -29.53
CA ALA A 44 -21.49 17.59 -28.84
C ALA A 44 -21.55 17.88 -27.33
N LEU A 45 -20.40 18.01 -26.66
CA LEU A 45 -20.36 18.38 -25.24
C LEU A 45 -21.01 19.75 -25.00
N ALA A 46 -20.72 20.74 -25.86
CA ALA A 46 -21.35 22.06 -25.77
C ALA A 46 -22.87 21.97 -25.93
N ALA A 47 -23.37 21.17 -26.88
CA ALA A 47 -24.81 20.92 -27.03
C ALA A 47 -25.40 20.33 -25.75
N ARG A 48 -24.77 19.28 -25.19
CA ARG A 48 -25.18 18.64 -23.93
C ARG A 48 -25.25 19.63 -22.77
N MET A 49 -24.25 20.49 -22.62
CA MET A 49 -24.20 21.52 -21.57
C MET A 49 -25.33 22.55 -21.67
N LEU A 50 -25.75 22.89 -22.89
CA LEU A 50 -26.76 23.92 -23.13
C LEU A 50 -28.19 23.43 -22.90
N VAL A 51 -28.48 22.17 -23.25
CA VAL A 51 -29.85 21.64 -23.24
C VAL A 51 -30.08 20.49 -22.25
N GLY A 52 -29.02 19.95 -21.63
CA GLY A 52 -29.12 18.89 -20.61
C GLY A 52 -29.52 17.52 -21.16
N CYS A 53 -29.23 17.23 -22.43
CA CYS A 53 -29.59 15.96 -23.09
C CYS A 53 -28.59 14.82 -22.84
N ASP A 54 -28.95 13.60 -23.24
CA ASP A 54 -28.04 12.45 -23.23
C ASP A 54 -26.95 12.54 -24.32
N ALA A 55 -25.92 11.69 -24.21
CA ALA A 55 -24.77 11.71 -25.11
C ALA A 55 -25.10 11.39 -26.58
N SER A 56 -26.08 10.51 -26.83
CA SER A 56 -26.49 10.14 -28.19
C SER A 56 -27.26 11.27 -28.87
N THR A 57 -28.16 11.91 -28.13
CA THR A 57 -28.90 13.09 -28.58
C THR A 57 -27.94 14.26 -28.87
N ALA A 58 -26.96 14.48 -28.00
CA ALA A 58 -25.93 15.49 -28.20
C ALA A 58 -25.03 15.20 -29.41
N ALA A 59 -24.59 13.96 -29.62
CA ALA A 59 -23.80 13.58 -30.80
C ALA A 59 -24.59 13.77 -32.11
N SER A 60 -25.89 13.47 -32.11
CA SER A 60 -26.78 13.65 -33.27
C SER A 60 -27.02 15.12 -33.64
N SER A 61 -26.67 16.07 -32.75
CA SER A 61 -26.76 17.50 -33.00
C SER A 61 -25.59 18.05 -33.84
N VAL A 62 -24.51 17.27 -33.99
CA VAL A 62 -23.30 17.68 -34.69
C VAL A 62 -23.49 17.61 -36.21
N ILE A 63 -23.23 18.72 -36.87
CA ILE A 63 -23.28 18.84 -38.34
C ILE A 63 -21.94 19.21 -38.97
N ASP A 64 -20.89 19.42 -38.16
CA ASP A 64 -19.52 19.71 -38.63
C ASP A 64 -19.10 18.73 -39.73
N SER A 65 -19.05 19.24 -40.96
CA SER A 65 -18.54 18.58 -42.15
C SER A 65 -18.33 19.66 -43.21
N ARG A 66 -17.88 19.26 -44.41
CA ARG A 66 -17.90 20.18 -45.55
C ARG A 66 -19.31 20.80 -45.72
N ASP A 67 -19.36 22.10 -46.01
CA ASP A 67 -20.60 22.88 -46.22
C ASP A 67 -21.52 23.01 -44.98
N ASP A 68 -20.97 23.00 -43.77
CA ASP A 68 -21.64 23.30 -42.49
C ASP A 68 -21.99 24.80 -42.28
N ARG A 69 -21.40 25.69 -43.08
CA ARG A 69 -21.59 27.15 -43.03
C ARG A 69 -21.22 27.76 -41.67
N GLY A 70 -20.19 27.22 -41.02
CA GLY A 70 -19.68 27.76 -39.75
C GLY A 70 -20.51 27.40 -38.52
N ILE A 71 -21.43 26.44 -38.64
CA ILE A 71 -22.20 25.88 -37.54
C ILE A 71 -21.77 24.43 -37.38
N ASP A 72 -21.10 24.11 -36.28
CA ASP A 72 -20.58 22.76 -36.02
C ASP A 72 -21.66 21.86 -35.39
N ALA A 73 -22.57 22.43 -34.61
CA ALA A 73 -23.70 21.72 -34.01
C ALA A 73 -24.95 22.61 -33.83
N ILE A 74 -26.13 21.98 -33.85
CA ILE A 74 -27.43 22.63 -33.65
C ILE A 74 -28.20 21.92 -32.55
N ALA A 75 -28.37 22.58 -31.40
CA ALA A 75 -29.10 22.03 -30.26
C ALA A 75 -30.46 22.73 -30.06
N PHE A 76 -31.40 21.98 -29.48
CA PHE A 76 -32.78 22.40 -29.27
C PHE A 76 -33.14 22.21 -27.80
N ALA A 77 -33.67 23.24 -27.15
CA ALA A 77 -34.15 23.09 -25.78
C ALA A 77 -35.42 22.23 -25.72
N ASP A 78 -35.59 21.50 -24.62
CA ASP A 78 -36.82 20.76 -24.34
C ASP A 78 -37.85 21.68 -23.66
N GLY A 79 -39.07 21.70 -24.20
CA GLY A 79 -40.19 22.47 -23.64
C GLY A 79 -40.18 23.98 -23.95
N THR A 80 -39.08 24.56 -24.43
CA THR A 80 -38.99 25.96 -24.90
C THR A 80 -38.61 26.04 -26.38
N PRO A 81 -39.01 27.09 -27.12
CA PRO A 81 -38.68 27.23 -28.54
C PRO A 81 -37.25 27.78 -28.76
N ASP A 82 -36.27 27.35 -27.98
CA ASP A 82 -34.91 27.89 -28.02
C ASP A 82 -33.99 27.06 -28.93
N LEU A 83 -33.24 27.76 -29.77
CA LEU A 83 -32.32 27.21 -30.76
C LEU A 83 -30.89 27.65 -30.45
N TYR A 84 -29.95 26.71 -30.37
CA TYR A 84 -28.53 26.99 -30.16
C TYR A 84 -27.75 26.63 -31.42
N LEU A 85 -27.03 27.61 -31.97
CA LEU A 85 -26.11 27.42 -33.09
C LEU A 85 -24.69 27.49 -32.55
N ILE A 86 -23.96 26.38 -32.64
CA ILE A 86 -22.70 26.20 -31.92
C ILE A 86 -21.57 26.09 -32.92
N GLN A 87 -20.50 26.86 -32.70
CA GLN A 87 -19.23 26.69 -33.38
C GLN A 87 -18.14 26.39 -32.35
N ALA A 88 -17.44 25.28 -32.54
CA ALA A 88 -16.50 24.71 -31.57
C ALA A 88 -15.05 24.83 -32.05
N LYS A 89 -14.13 25.12 -31.12
CA LYS A 89 -12.70 25.17 -31.42
C LYS A 89 -11.86 24.49 -30.36
N TRP A 90 -11.17 23.43 -30.78
CA TRP A 90 -10.21 22.69 -29.96
C TRP A 90 -8.78 23.25 -30.10
N SER A 91 -8.01 23.18 -29.01
CA SER A 91 -6.55 23.37 -28.96
C SER A 91 -5.94 22.43 -27.93
N ASP A 92 -4.98 21.60 -28.32
CA ASP A 92 -4.30 20.66 -27.41
C ASP A 92 -3.51 21.37 -26.30
N LYS A 93 -3.20 22.66 -26.48
CA LYS A 93 -2.51 23.49 -25.47
C LYS A 93 -3.48 24.28 -24.59
N GLY A 94 -4.79 24.21 -24.84
CA GLY A 94 -5.79 25.04 -24.15
C GLY A 94 -5.69 26.52 -24.51
N THR A 95 -5.19 26.83 -25.69
CA THR A 95 -4.95 28.20 -26.18
C THR A 95 -5.86 28.57 -27.35
N ALA A 96 -7.01 27.89 -27.50
CA ALA A 96 -7.93 28.22 -28.58
C ALA A 96 -8.49 29.63 -28.38
N GLY A 97 -8.01 30.58 -29.18
CA GLY A 97 -8.50 31.95 -29.17
C GLY A 97 -9.76 32.11 -30.00
N ILE A 98 -10.59 33.08 -29.63
CA ILE A 98 -11.77 33.48 -30.39
C ILE A 98 -11.36 34.47 -31.49
N LYS A 99 -11.65 34.14 -32.75
CA LYS A 99 -11.34 34.98 -33.91
C LYS A 99 -12.61 35.59 -34.50
N ALA A 100 -12.53 36.82 -35.00
CA ALA A 100 -13.65 37.49 -35.67
C ALA A 100 -14.16 36.72 -36.90
N ALA A 101 -13.31 35.91 -37.54
CA ALA A 101 -13.73 35.02 -38.62
C ALA A 101 -14.79 34.00 -38.16
N TYR A 102 -14.64 33.42 -36.97
CA TYR A 102 -15.58 32.42 -36.44
C TYR A 102 -16.98 33.04 -36.27
N VAL A 103 -17.07 34.20 -35.61
CA VAL A 103 -18.33 34.94 -35.46
C VAL A 103 -18.98 35.23 -36.81
N ARG A 104 -18.20 35.70 -37.79
CA ARG A 104 -18.73 36.01 -39.13
C ARG A 104 -19.26 34.77 -39.84
N ASP A 105 -18.56 33.64 -39.75
CA ASP A 105 -19.01 32.37 -40.34
C ASP A 105 -20.31 31.90 -39.66
N LEU A 106 -20.38 31.94 -38.33
CA LEU A 106 -21.57 31.56 -37.56
C LEU A 106 -22.78 32.45 -37.88
N VAL A 107 -22.56 33.76 -38.00
CA VAL A 107 -23.60 34.74 -38.39
C VAL A 107 -24.06 34.52 -39.83
N ASP A 108 -23.13 34.27 -40.76
CA ASP A 108 -23.43 33.98 -42.16
C ASP A 108 -24.20 32.66 -42.32
N GLY A 109 -23.88 31.66 -41.51
CA GLY A 109 -24.65 30.43 -41.34
C GLY A 109 -26.07 30.74 -40.89
N PHE A 110 -26.23 31.49 -39.81
CA PHE A 110 -27.55 31.86 -39.28
C PHE A 110 -28.41 32.63 -40.31
N ARG A 111 -27.83 33.59 -41.05
CA ARG A 111 -28.53 34.28 -42.17
C ARG A 111 -29.11 33.31 -43.18
N LYS A 112 -28.33 32.29 -43.59
CA LYS A 112 -28.81 31.27 -44.54
C LYS A 112 -29.96 30.45 -43.98
N ILE A 113 -29.98 30.22 -42.67
CA ILE A 113 -31.09 29.52 -42.03
C ILE A 113 -32.34 30.41 -42.01
N GLU A 114 -32.20 31.70 -41.69
CA GLU A 114 -33.31 32.66 -41.75
C GLU A 114 -33.89 32.81 -43.17
N ASP A 115 -33.03 32.90 -44.17
CA ASP A 115 -33.39 32.94 -45.60
C ASP A 115 -33.98 31.61 -46.12
N GLN A 116 -34.06 30.57 -45.27
CA GLN A 116 -34.45 29.20 -45.63
C GLN A 116 -33.63 28.62 -46.79
N SER A 117 -32.38 29.06 -46.94
CA SER A 117 -31.43 28.60 -47.95
C SER A 117 -30.79 27.25 -47.58
N PHE A 118 -31.63 26.29 -47.17
CA PHE A 118 -31.20 25.00 -46.61
C PHE A 118 -30.44 24.12 -47.60
N THR A 119 -30.68 24.27 -48.91
CA THR A 119 -29.99 23.51 -49.97
C THR A 119 -28.49 23.73 -50.02
N ARG A 120 -27.98 24.76 -49.32
CA ARG A 120 -26.55 25.07 -49.22
C ARG A 120 -25.85 24.37 -48.07
N PHE A 121 -26.59 23.67 -47.20
CA PHE A 121 -26.04 22.95 -46.06
C PHE A 121 -25.80 21.47 -46.41
N ASN A 122 -25.03 20.80 -45.56
CA ASN A 122 -24.68 19.40 -45.72
C ASN A 122 -25.84 18.42 -45.36
N PRO A 123 -25.70 17.11 -45.67
CA PRO A 123 -26.71 16.11 -45.33
C PRO A 123 -27.06 16.00 -43.84
N ARG A 124 -26.10 16.27 -42.93
CA ARG A 124 -26.34 16.22 -41.48
C ARG A 124 -27.31 17.31 -41.04
N PHE A 125 -27.17 18.53 -41.58
CA PHE A 125 -28.17 19.59 -41.40
C PHE A 125 -29.53 19.22 -41.99
N HIS A 126 -29.55 18.59 -43.17
CA HIS A 126 -30.82 18.21 -43.81
C HIS A 126 -31.68 17.29 -42.94
N ALA A 127 -31.06 16.38 -42.17
CA ALA A 127 -31.75 15.51 -41.22
C ALA A 127 -32.54 16.29 -40.14
N MET A 128 -32.10 17.49 -39.78
CA MET A 128 -32.74 18.34 -38.76
C MET A 128 -33.46 19.58 -39.32
N SER A 129 -33.38 19.82 -40.64
CA SER A 129 -33.93 21.00 -41.32
C SER A 129 -35.43 21.22 -41.08
N GLY A 130 -36.22 20.15 -40.95
CA GLY A 130 -37.65 20.23 -40.63
C GLY A 130 -37.90 20.85 -39.25
N ARG A 131 -37.12 20.45 -38.24
CA ARG A 131 -37.21 20.99 -36.86
C ARG A 131 -36.72 22.44 -36.81
N VAL A 132 -35.61 22.74 -37.48
CA VAL A 132 -35.06 24.10 -37.61
C VAL A 132 -36.08 25.04 -38.28
N LYS A 133 -36.71 24.60 -39.38
CA LYS A 133 -37.76 25.37 -40.07
C LYS A 133 -38.93 25.69 -39.16
N SER A 134 -39.42 24.69 -38.42
CA SER A 134 -40.55 24.86 -37.51
C SER A 134 -40.25 25.84 -36.38
N LEU A 135 -39.03 25.81 -35.82
CA LEU A 135 -38.62 26.73 -34.75
C LEU A 135 -38.43 28.14 -35.26
N ILE A 136 -37.79 28.32 -36.42
CA ILE A 136 -37.58 29.65 -36.98
C ILE A 136 -38.90 30.28 -37.41
N GLN A 137 -39.91 29.52 -37.81
CA GLN A 137 -41.24 30.10 -38.06
C GLN A 137 -41.98 30.53 -36.79
N ASN A 138 -41.52 30.12 -35.60
CA ASN A 138 -42.10 30.52 -34.33
C ASN A 138 -41.60 31.93 -33.93
N PRO A 139 -42.48 32.92 -33.78
CA PRO A 139 -42.09 34.29 -33.41
C PRO A 139 -41.57 34.40 -31.97
N LYS A 140 -41.79 33.38 -31.12
CA LYS A 140 -41.23 33.33 -29.76
C LYS A 140 -39.87 32.66 -29.68
N ALA A 141 -39.35 32.11 -30.79
CA ALA A 141 -38.10 31.39 -30.78
C ALA A 141 -36.92 32.32 -30.50
N GLN A 142 -36.11 31.92 -29.52
CA GLN A 142 -34.86 32.58 -29.18
C GLN A 142 -33.73 31.85 -29.87
N VAL A 143 -32.79 32.57 -30.49
CA VAL A 143 -31.61 31.97 -31.10
C VAL A 143 -30.39 32.38 -30.31
N THR A 144 -29.59 31.42 -29.86
CA THR A 144 -28.31 31.71 -29.20
C THR A 144 -27.16 31.29 -30.09
N LEU A 145 -26.32 32.26 -30.44
CA LEU A 145 -25.05 32.02 -31.14
C LEU A 145 -23.98 31.67 -30.10
N VAL A 146 -23.42 30.47 -30.20
CA VAL A 146 -22.51 29.91 -29.20
C VAL A 146 -21.12 29.70 -29.79
N LEU A 147 -20.10 30.23 -29.11
CA LEU A 147 -18.72 29.85 -29.36
C LEU A 147 -18.22 28.97 -28.22
N ALA A 148 -17.91 27.72 -28.56
CA ALA A 148 -17.39 26.71 -27.65
C ALA A 148 -15.88 26.58 -27.86
N VAL A 149 -15.05 27.14 -26.98
CA VAL A 149 -13.59 27.17 -27.18
C VAL A 149 -12.84 26.50 -26.04
N MET A 150 -11.89 25.64 -26.40
CA MET A 150 -10.88 25.11 -25.47
C MET A 150 -9.74 26.13 -25.29
N GLY A 151 -10.10 27.25 -24.70
CA GLY A 151 -9.23 28.37 -24.34
C GLY A 151 -9.77 29.12 -23.12
N ASP A 152 -9.15 30.25 -22.79
CA ASP A 152 -9.52 31.11 -21.65
C ASP A 152 -10.86 31.84 -21.82
N GLY A 153 -11.49 31.74 -22.99
CA GLY A 153 -12.75 32.40 -23.30
C GLY A 153 -12.63 33.92 -23.47
N HIS A 154 -11.41 34.48 -23.53
CA HIS A 154 -11.23 35.91 -23.70
C HIS A 154 -11.75 36.36 -25.07
N VAL A 155 -12.74 37.25 -25.06
CA VAL A 155 -13.31 37.87 -26.25
C VAL A 155 -12.65 39.23 -26.47
N HIS A 156 -11.87 39.38 -27.55
CA HIS A 156 -11.30 40.67 -27.93
C HIS A 156 -12.42 41.68 -28.27
N PRO A 157 -12.27 42.98 -27.95
CA PRO A 157 -13.31 43.99 -28.22
C PRO A 157 -13.84 43.99 -29.65
N ASP A 158 -12.98 43.79 -30.65
CA ASP A 158 -13.40 43.72 -32.07
C ASP A 158 -14.32 42.52 -32.36
N VAL A 159 -14.10 41.39 -31.69
CA VAL A 159 -14.95 40.21 -31.81
C VAL A 159 -16.29 40.45 -31.11
N GLN A 160 -16.26 41.11 -29.95
CA GLN A 160 -17.48 41.49 -29.24
C GLN A 160 -18.33 42.48 -30.05
N ALA A 161 -17.70 43.39 -30.79
CA ALA A 161 -18.37 44.31 -31.70
C ALA A 161 -19.13 43.56 -32.82
N GLU A 162 -18.50 42.60 -33.49
CA GLU A 162 -19.14 41.76 -34.52
C GLU A 162 -20.36 41.01 -33.98
N PHE A 163 -20.25 40.48 -32.78
CA PHE A 163 -21.34 39.84 -32.07
C PHE A 163 -22.50 40.81 -31.81
N ASN A 164 -22.20 41.99 -31.28
CA ASN A 164 -23.19 43.02 -30.97
C ASN A 164 -23.88 43.56 -32.23
N ASP A 165 -23.13 43.72 -33.33
CA ASP A 165 -23.65 44.14 -34.62
C ASP A 165 -24.62 43.08 -35.18
N ALA A 166 -24.25 41.80 -35.08
CA ALA A 166 -25.13 40.70 -35.47
C ALA A 166 -26.41 40.68 -34.63
N ALA A 167 -26.31 40.72 -33.30
CA ALA A 167 -27.48 40.74 -32.42
C ALA A 167 -28.38 41.96 -32.71
N THR A 168 -27.80 43.15 -32.88
CA THR A 168 -28.57 44.36 -33.22
C THR A 168 -29.30 44.23 -34.56
N HIS A 169 -28.61 43.70 -35.57
CA HIS A 169 -29.18 43.49 -36.90
C HIS A 169 -30.43 42.59 -36.85
N PHE A 170 -30.33 41.40 -36.26
CA PHE A 170 -31.47 40.48 -36.19
C PHE A 170 -32.56 40.95 -35.21
N ASN A 171 -32.16 41.57 -34.09
CA ASN A 171 -33.13 42.01 -33.08
C ASN A 171 -33.99 43.18 -33.55
N SER A 172 -33.43 44.05 -34.41
CA SER A 172 -34.21 45.11 -35.06
C SER A 172 -35.30 44.60 -36.01
N HIS A 173 -35.22 43.33 -36.45
CA HIS A 173 -36.21 42.67 -37.32
C HIS A 173 -37.16 41.75 -36.56
N GLY A 174 -37.20 41.83 -35.21
CA GLY A 174 -38.14 41.09 -34.37
C GLY A 174 -37.72 39.67 -33.98
N ARG A 175 -36.47 39.28 -34.26
CA ARG A 175 -35.83 38.09 -33.65
C ARG A 175 -35.28 38.44 -32.28
N TRP A 176 -35.07 37.44 -31.44
CA TRP A 176 -34.22 37.61 -30.27
C TRP A 176 -33.01 36.69 -30.40
N VAL A 177 -31.86 37.32 -30.61
CA VAL A 177 -30.56 36.69 -30.73
C VAL A 177 -29.75 37.00 -29.49
N HIS A 178 -29.33 35.93 -28.80
CA HIS A 178 -28.40 35.95 -27.69
C HIS A 178 -27.02 35.45 -28.14
N GLN A 179 -26.01 35.79 -27.34
CA GLN A 179 -24.63 35.38 -27.57
C GLN A 179 -24.15 34.63 -26.34
N ARG A 180 -23.37 33.58 -26.55
CA ARG A 180 -22.76 32.83 -25.45
C ARG A 180 -21.36 32.35 -25.84
N VAL A 181 -20.44 32.44 -24.90
CA VAL A 181 -19.12 31.82 -25.00
C VAL A 181 -19.05 30.74 -23.93
N ILE A 182 -18.59 29.55 -24.29
CA ILE A 182 -18.27 28.47 -23.37
C ILE A 182 -16.76 28.28 -23.39
N ALA A 183 -16.11 28.50 -22.25
CA ALA A 183 -14.65 28.42 -22.12
C ALA A 183 -14.18 27.06 -21.58
N ALA A 184 -12.86 26.81 -21.64
CA ALA A 184 -12.25 25.57 -21.14
C ALA A 184 -12.58 25.31 -19.64
N SER A 185 -12.68 26.37 -18.83
CA SER A 185 -13.04 26.24 -17.41
C SER A 185 -14.45 25.69 -17.19
N GLU A 186 -15.41 26.07 -18.03
CA GLU A 186 -16.79 25.59 -17.96
C GLU A 186 -16.90 24.13 -18.43
N PHE A 187 -16.22 23.76 -19.51
CA PHE A 187 -16.14 22.36 -19.94
C PHE A 187 -15.56 21.48 -18.85
N TRP A 188 -14.47 21.93 -18.23
CA TRP A 188 -13.83 21.21 -17.13
C TRP A 188 -14.75 21.06 -15.91
N GLN A 189 -15.43 22.14 -15.51
CA GLN A 189 -16.35 22.11 -14.38
C GLN A 189 -17.53 21.18 -14.66
N PHE A 190 -18.12 21.24 -15.85
CA PHE A 190 -19.22 20.37 -16.24
C PHE A 190 -18.81 18.89 -16.26
N VAL A 191 -17.66 18.56 -16.84
CA VAL A 191 -17.13 17.18 -16.84
C VAL A 191 -16.88 16.67 -15.42
N ARG A 192 -16.45 17.55 -14.51
CA ARG A 192 -16.28 17.20 -13.09
C ARG A 192 -17.62 16.97 -12.39
N ASP A 193 -18.60 17.83 -12.64
CA ASP A 193 -19.91 17.75 -12.00
C ASP A 193 -20.72 16.54 -12.49
N ASP A 194 -20.66 16.21 -13.80
CA ASP A 194 -21.30 15.01 -14.40
C ASP A 194 -20.71 13.69 -13.87
N MET A 195 -19.49 13.74 -13.36
CA MET A 195 -18.79 12.60 -12.73
C MET A 195 -19.01 12.51 -11.21
N SER A 196 -19.70 13.48 -10.60
CA SER A 196 -20.04 13.43 -9.17
C SER A 196 -21.17 12.41 -8.94
N PRO A 197 -21.08 11.55 -7.90
CA PRO A 197 -22.10 10.57 -7.59
C PRO A 197 -23.47 11.25 -7.40
N HIS A 198 -24.54 10.63 -7.91
CA HIS A 198 -25.88 11.20 -7.79
C HIS A 198 -26.26 11.33 -6.30
N PRO A 199 -27.00 12.38 -5.90
CA PRO A 199 -27.44 12.55 -4.51
C PRO A 199 -28.22 11.34 -3.99
N VAL A 200 -27.98 10.94 -2.73
CA VAL A 200 -28.70 9.82 -2.11
C VAL A 200 -30.02 10.32 -1.52
N GLU A 201 -31.14 9.79 -1.99
CA GLU A 201 -32.44 10.00 -1.37
C GLU A 201 -32.73 8.86 -0.38
N LEU A 202 -32.93 9.19 0.89
CA LEU A 202 -33.01 8.21 1.98
C LEU A 202 -34.31 8.34 2.75
N VAL A 203 -35.06 7.24 2.88
CA VAL A 203 -36.24 7.16 3.74
C VAL A 203 -35.84 6.62 5.10
N VAL A 204 -36.14 7.37 6.15
CA VAL A 204 -35.75 7.08 7.54
C VAL A 204 -36.99 6.92 8.43
N PRO A 205 -37.40 5.68 8.73
CA PRO A 205 -38.45 5.40 9.70
C PRO A 205 -37.90 5.47 11.13
N MET A 206 -38.30 6.49 11.87
CA MET A 206 -37.88 6.78 13.22
C MET A 206 -38.95 6.42 14.24
N SER A 207 -38.51 5.92 15.39
CA SER A 207 -39.30 5.73 16.60
C SER A 207 -38.70 6.56 17.74
N ARG A 208 -39.50 6.84 18.80
CA ARG A 208 -39.05 7.56 20.01
C ARG A 208 -38.26 8.84 19.67
N TRP A 209 -38.81 9.64 18.77
CA TRP A 209 -38.11 10.76 18.18
C TRP A 209 -38.51 12.10 18.81
N LEU A 210 -37.62 13.08 18.69
CA LEU A 210 -37.81 14.46 19.11
C LEU A 210 -37.29 15.38 17.99
N PRO A 211 -38.06 16.40 17.59
CA PRO A 211 -37.52 17.49 16.78
C PRO A 211 -36.53 18.29 17.63
N TRP A 212 -35.51 18.84 16.98
CA TRP A 212 -34.50 19.67 17.65
C TRP A 212 -34.40 21.03 16.97
N ASP A 213 -34.93 22.05 17.64
CA ASP A 213 -34.92 23.44 17.16
C ASP A 213 -33.61 24.12 17.60
N GLY A 214 -32.54 23.84 16.85
CA GLY A 214 -31.21 24.41 17.06
C GLY A 214 -30.80 25.36 15.94
N ILE A 215 -29.81 24.95 15.14
CA ILE A 215 -29.20 25.73 14.05
C ILE A 215 -29.96 25.52 12.72
N SER A 216 -30.59 24.36 12.55
CA SER A 216 -31.36 23.95 11.37
C SER A 216 -32.37 22.85 11.74
N GLU A 217 -33.32 22.54 10.84
CA GLU A 217 -34.30 21.48 11.06
C GLU A 217 -33.60 20.13 11.27
N SER A 218 -33.68 19.63 12.50
CA SER A 218 -32.95 18.46 12.97
C SER A 218 -33.86 17.51 13.74
N TYR A 219 -33.52 16.23 13.71
CA TYR A 219 -34.28 15.17 14.35
C TYR A 219 -33.35 14.25 15.14
N PHE A 220 -33.82 13.78 16.29
CA PHE A 220 -33.15 12.76 17.08
C PHE A 220 -34.14 11.64 17.41
N GLY A 221 -33.74 10.37 17.30
CA GLY A 221 -34.61 9.25 17.66
C GLY A 221 -33.94 7.90 17.45
N THR A 222 -34.72 6.82 17.36
CA THR A 222 -34.23 5.45 17.17
C THR A 222 -34.68 4.85 15.85
N VAL A 223 -33.78 4.09 15.21
CA VAL A 223 -34.05 3.35 13.97
C VAL A 223 -33.62 1.89 14.17
N SER A 224 -34.40 0.95 13.64
CA SER A 224 -34.03 -0.47 13.65
C SER A 224 -32.81 -0.72 12.77
N MET A 225 -31.89 -1.55 13.25
CA MET A 225 -30.67 -1.92 12.54
C MET A 225 -30.94 -2.60 11.19
N SER A 226 -32.13 -3.19 10.99
CA SER A 226 -32.50 -3.76 9.67
C SER A 226 -32.59 -2.72 8.57
N TYR A 227 -32.99 -1.47 8.88
CA TYR A 227 -33.05 -0.39 7.89
C TYR A 227 -31.66 0.08 7.47
N LEU A 228 -30.71 0.13 8.39
CA LEU A 228 -29.31 0.45 8.06
C LEU A 228 -28.70 -0.58 7.12
N ALA A 229 -28.99 -1.86 7.36
CA ALA A 229 -28.58 -2.94 6.47
C ALA A 229 -29.14 -2.75 5.06
N GLN A 230 -30.43 -2.36 4.94
CA GLN A 230 -31.07 -2.07 3.65
C GLN A 230 -30.47 -0.84 2.98
N TRP A 231 -30.21 0.24 3.72
CA TRP A 231 -29.56 1.43 3.18
C TRP A 231 -28.21 1.09 2.56
N TYR A 232 -27.39 0.29 3.25
CA TYR A 232 -26.09 -0.11 2.72
C TYR A 232 -26.19 -1.08 1.54
N GLU A 233 -27.16 -2.01 1.54
CA GLU A 233 -27.43 -2.87 0.38
C GLU A 233 -27.80 -2.04 -0.86
N GLN A 234 -28.58 -0.97 -0.69
CA GLN A 234 -29.08 -0.13 -1.78
C GLN A 234 -28.06 0.89 -2.29
N PHE A 235 -27.32 1.56 -1.39
CA PHE A 235 -26.48 2.70 -1.74
C PHE A 235 -24.98 2.46 -1.51
N GLY A 236 -24.62 1.41 -0.76
CA GLY A 236 -23.24 1.03 -0.49
C GLY A 236 -22.42 2.17 0.11
N ASN A 237 -21.20 2.33 -0.41
CA ASN A 237 -20.26 3.34 0.08
C ASN A 237 -20.66 4.79 -0.26
N ARG A 238 -21.65 5.00 -1.14
CA ARG A 238 -22.15 6.34 -1.49
C ARG A 238 -22.75 7.07 -0.29
N LEU A 239 -23.29 6.31 0.68
CA LEU A 239 -23.77 6.85 1.96
C LEU A 239 -22.68 7.55 2.78
N PHE A 240 -21.40 7.28 2.51
CA PHE A 240 -20.26 7.71 3.34
C PHE A 240 -19.34 8.71 2.65
N GLU A 241 -19.70 9.28 1.50
CA GLU A 241 -18.79 10.11 0.69
C GLU A 241 -18.31 11.39 1.40
N SER A 242 -19.08 11.91 2.35
CA SER A 242 -18.66 13.04 3.21
C SER A 242 -18.09 12.59 4.57
N ASN A 243 -17.95 11.29 4.80
CA ASN A 243 -17.36 10.76 6.02
C ASN A 243 -15.84 10.69 5.87
N VAL A 244 -15.11 11.33 6.80
CA VAL A 244 -13.64 11.27 6.87
C VAL A 244 -13.14 9.85 7.14
N ARG A 245 -14.01 8.98 7.66
CA ARG A 245 -13.79 7.55 7.88
C ARG A 245 -14.77 6.75 7.01
N LYS A 246 -14.34 6.36 5.80
CA LYS A 246 -14.96 5.18 5.16
C LYS A 246 -14.73 4.00 6.10
N ALA A 247 -15.72 3.13 6.27
CA ALA A 247 -15.61 2.11 7.30
C ALA A 247 -14.38 1.23 7.01
N LEU A 248 -13.44 1.25 7.97
CA LEU A 248 -12.33 0.32 8.04
C LEU A 248 -12.88 -1.09 7.86
N GLY A 249 -12.14 -1.97 7.17
CA GLY A 249 -12.48 -3.38 7.04
C GLY A 249 -12.62 -4.11 8.38
N LEU A 250 -12.41 -5.43 8.41
CA LEU A 250 -12.52 -6.22 9.66
C LEU A 250 -11.55 -5.74 10.75
N THR A 251 -12.02 -4.88 11.64
CA THR A 251 -11.36 -4.52 12.90
C THR A 251 -11.96 -5.37 14.03
N SER A 252 -11.24 -5.56 15.13
CA SER A 252 -11.74 -6.26 16.32
C SER A 252 -13.04 -5.64 16.87
N VAL A 253 -13.19 -4.32 16.72
CA VAL A 253 -14.40 -3.56 17.08
C VAL A 253 -15.57 -3.92 16.16
N ASN A 254 -15.34 -4.01 14.84
CA ASN A 254 -16.37 -4.41 13.87
C ASN A 254 -16.85 -5.85 14.11
N GLN A 255 -15.95 -6.77 14.47
CA GLN A 255 -16.33 -8.14 14.84
C GLN A 255 -17.19 -8.18 16.11
N GLY A 256 -16.83 -7.41 17.13
CA GLY A 256 -17.63 -7.32 18.37
C GLY A 256 -19.05 -6.77 18.14
N MET A 257 -19.21 -5.79 17.25
CA MET A 257 -20.54 -5.27 16.89
C MET A 257 -21.38 -6.30 16.13
N VAL A 258 -20.79 -7.04 15.18
CA VAL A 258 -21.49 -8.11 14.47
C VAL A 258 -21.92 -9.20 15.44
N GLN A 259 -21.04 -9.63 16.35
CA GLN A 259 -21.39 -10.65 17.35
C GLN A 259 -22.51 -10.17 18.27
N THR A 260 -22.48 -8.91 18.71
CA THR A 260 -23.54 -8.33 19.54
C THR A 260 -24.89 -8.34 18.79
N LEU A 261 -24.91 -8.01 17.50
CA LEU A 261 -26.14 -8.03 16.69
C LEU A 261 -26.71 -9.44 16.48
N LEU A 262 -25.87 -10.48 16.53
CA LEU A 262 -26.29 -11.87 16.33
C LEU A 262 -26.69 -12.56 17.65
N ASP A 263 -25.95 -12.32 18.72
CA ASP A 263 -26.11 -13.03 20.00
C ASP A 263 -26.95 -12.27 21.03
N ASP A 264 -26.88 -10.93 21.03
CA ASP A 264 -27.45 -10.06 22.06
C ASP A 264 -27.95 -8.72 21.46
N PRO A 265 -28.88 -8.77 20.48
CA PRO A 265 -29.32 -7.60 19.72
C PRO A 265 -30.01 -6.53 20.59
N GLU A 266 -30.70 -6.92 21.66
CA GLU A 266 -31.43 -5.99 22.54
C GLU A 266 -30.50 -5.04 23.30
N SER A 267 -29.27 -5.47 23.63
CA SER A 267 -28.31 -4.60 24.32
C SER A 267 -27.55 -3.66 23.39
N PHE A 268 -27.70 -3.81 22.06
CA PHE A 268 -26.94 -3.05 21.07
C PHE A 268 -27.12 -1.54 21.23
N TRP A 269 -28.35 -1.10 21.51
CA TRP A 269 -28.68 0.31 21.74
C TRP A 269 -27.84 0.92 22.88
N ALA A 270 -27.57 0.16 23.95
CA ALA A 270 -26.79 0.61 25.09
C ALA A 270 -25.27 0.58 24.85
N LYS A 271 -24.80 -0.26 23.91
CA LYS A 271 -23.38 -0.48 23.61
C LYS A 271 -22.87 0.37 22.43
N ASN A 272 -23.76 1.00 21.65
CA ASN A 272 -23.41 1.77 20.45
C ASN A 272 -23.62 3.28 20.64
N ASN A 273 -22.76 4.09 20.03
CA ASN A 273 -22.79 5.55 20.14
C ASN A 273 -23.83 6.24 19.25
N GLY A 274 -24.43 5.52 18.29
CA GLY A 274 -25.41 6.03 17.34
C GLY A 274 -24.86 6.35 15.95
N ILE A 275 -25.69 6.98 15.14
CA ILE A 275 -25.41 7.41 13.75
C ILE A 275 -25.79 8.88 13.59
N THR A 276 -24.98 9.63 12.85
CA THR A 276 -25.33 11.00 12.43
C THR A 276 -25.43 11.08 10.90
N ILE A 277 -26.55 11.59 10.41
CA ILE A 277 -26.87 11.79 9.00
C ILE A 277 -27.01 13.29 8.73
N LEU A 278 -26.26 13.79 7.75
CA LEU A 278 -26.49 15.11 7.18
C LEU A 278 -27.31 14.96 5.90
N CYS A 279 -28.21 15.90 5.64
CA CYS A 279 -29.01 15.95 4.41
C CYS A 279 -29.20 17.39 3.98
N ALA A 280 -29.47 17.63 2.69
CA ALA A 280 -29.81 18.97 2.23
C ALA A 280 -31.19 19.41 2.78
N GLU A 281 -32.16 18.50 2.77
CA GLU A 281 -33.52 18.72 3.28
C GLU A 281 -34.07 17.44 3.91
N ALA A 282 -34.88 17.58 4.97
CA ALA A 282 -35.59 16.49 5.63
C ALA A 282 -37.10 16.76 5.60
N VAL A 283 -37.84 16.03 4.77
CA VAL A 283 -39.30 16.21 4.61
C VAL A 283 -40.05 15.11 5.35
N ARG A 284 -41.06 15.49 6.14
CA ARG A 284 -41.96 14.51 6.78
C ARG A 284 -42.92 13.93 5.75
N SER A 285 -42.96 12.60 5.61
CA SER A 285 -43.98 11.93 4.80
C SER A 285 -45.37 12.22 5.39
N ARG A 286 -46.21 12.96 4.66
CA ARG A 286 -47.58 13.36 5.10
C ARG A 286 -48.49 12.14 5.25
N HIS A 287 -48.64 11.56 6.45
CA HIS A 287 -49.72 10.59 6.72
C HIS A 287 -50.27 10.50 8.15
N TYR A 288 -49.95 11.40 9.11
CA TYR A 288 -50.57 11.34 10.45
C TYR A 288 -51.01 12.73 10.95
N GLY A 289 -52.17 12.77 11.62
CA GLY A 289 -52.98 13.97 11.90
C GLY A 289 -52.32 15.06 12.75
N SER A 290 -52.98 16.21 12.82
CA SER A 290 -52.48 17.52 13.31
C SER A 290 -52.17 17.65 14.81
N ARG A 291 -51.95 16.55 15.55
CA ARG A 291 -51.50 16.56 16.95
C ARG A 291 -50.55 15.40 17.21
N PHE A 292 -49.29 15.56 16.85
CA PHE A 292 -48.24 14.60 17.18
C PHE A 292 -48.15 14.41 18.70
N ARG A 293 -48.11 13.16 19.14
CA ARG A 293 -47.52 12.76 20.42
C ARG A 293 -46.13 12.17 20.09
N ASN A 294 -45.14 12.42 20.94
CA ASN A 294 -43.73 12.02 20.70
C ASN A 294 -43.50 10.49 20.73
N ASP A 295 -44.56 9.69 20.80
CA ASP A 295 -44.57 8.22 20.83
C ASP A 295 -45.02 7.59 19.49
N GLU A 296 -45.52 8.37 18.52
CA GLU A 296 -45.89 7.86 17.19
C GLU A 296 -44.69 7.77 16.23
N PRO A 297 -44.57 6.70 15.41
CA PRO A 297 -43.51 6.59 14.41
C PRO A 297 -43.53 7.74 13.40
N LEU A 298 -42.35 8.24 13.04
CA LEU A 298 -42.16 9.28 12.04
C LEU A 298 -41.37 8.73 10.86
N GLU A 299 -41.80 9.03 9.65
CA GLU A 299 -41.02 8.77 8.44
C GLU A 299 -40.52 10.08 7.86
N LEU A 300 -39.21 10.15 7.64
CA LEU A 300 -38.53 11.28 7.01
C LEU A 300 -37.95 10.86 5.67
N THR A 301 -38.17 11.67 4.64
CA THR A 301 -37.46 11.58 3.36
C THR A 301 -36.35 12.61 3.33
N LEU A 302 -35.11 12.15 3.23
CA LEU A 302 -33.91 12.98 3.25
C LEU A 302 -33.36 13.12 1.83
N SER A 303 -33.10 14.35 1.39
CA SER A 303 -32.39 14.63 0.13
C SER A 303 -30.88 14.77 0.38
N ASP A 304 -30.07 14.21 -0.53
CA ASP A 304 -28.59 14.22 -0.43
C ASP A 304 -28.05 13.70 0.93
N ALA A 305 -28.57 12.56 1.37
CA ALA A 305 -28.28 11.97 2.66
C ALA A 305 -26.84 11.42 2.75
N LYS A 306 -26.11 11.84 3.78
CA LYS A 306 -24.70 11.52 4.05
C LYS A 306 -24.52 11.10 5.50
N VAL A 307 -24.11 9.85 5.73
CA VAL A 307 -23.79 9.33 7.06
C VAL A 307 -22.37 9.78 7.46
N VAL A 308 -22.28 10.82 8.30
CA VAL A 308 -21.01 11.43 8.73
C VAL A 308 -20.44 10.83 10.02
N ASN A 309 -21.22 10.02 10.74
CA ASN A 309 -20.78 9.22 11.88
C ASN A 309 -21.60 7.92 11.93
N GLY A 310 -20.94 6.80 12.27
CA GLY A 310 -21.59 5.49 12.36
C GLY A 310 -21.46 4.60 11.13
N ALA A 311 -20.52 4.86 10.21
CA ALA A 311 -20.29 4.04 9.01
C ALA A 311 -20.01 2.55 9.34
N GLN A 312 -19.25 2.29 10.41
CA GLN A 312 -18.99 0.95 10.92
C GLN A 312 -20.26 0.27 11.46
N THR A 313 -21.13 1.01 12.16
CA THR A 313 -22.43 0.52 12.64
C THR A 313 -23.31 0.08 11.48
N VAL A 314 -23.36 0.87 10.40
CA VAL A 314 -24.14 0.55 9.18
C VAL A 314 -23.60 -0.71 8.49
N GLN A 315 -22.28 -0.84 8.33
CA GLN A 315 -21.69 -2.05 7.73
C GLN A 315 -21.82 -3.29 8.62
N ALA A 316 -21.70 -3.14 9.94
CA ALA A 316 -21.93 -4.24 10.88
C ALA A 316 -23.38 -4.74 10.80
N ALA A 317 -24.35 -3.82 10.68
CA ALA A 317 -25.75 -4.14 10.45
C ALA A 317 -25.94 -4.96 9.17
N HIS A 318 -25.36 -4.50 8.05
CA HIS A 318 -25.43 -5.19 6.76
C HIS A 318 -24.85 -6.60 6.81
N ARG A 319 -23.68 -6.74 7.43
CA ARG A 319 -23.00 -8.03 7.54
C ARG A 319 -23.76 -9.00 8.43
N ALA A 320 -24.19 -8.57 9.61
CA ALA A 320 -25.00 -9.40 10.49
C ALA A 320 -26.34 -9.78 9.82
N ALA A 321 -26.93 -8.88 9.02
CA ALA A 321 -28.17 -9.14 8.31
C ALA A 321 -28.04 -10.19 7.20
N LYS A 322 -26.85 -10.31 6.58
CA LYS A 322 -26.56 -11.41 5.64
C LYS A 322 -26.56 -12.78 6.32
N GLU A 323 -26.24 -12.84 7.62
CA GLU A 323 -26.26 -14.07 8.40
C GLU A 323 -27.64 -14.32 9.03
N ALA A 324 -28.21 -13.32 9.70
CA ALA A 324 -29.50 -13.43 10.38
C ALA A 324 -30.26 -12.08 10.45
N LEU A 325 -30.90 -11.66 9.34
CA LEU A 325 -31.71 -10.44 9.28
C LEU A 325 -32.77 -10.34 10.39
N ALA A 326 -33.41 -11.46 10.75
CA ALA A 326 -34.43 -11.48 11.80
C ALA A 326 -33.86 -11.09 13.18
N GLN A 327 -32.62 -11.50 13.50
CA GLN A 327 -31.96 -11.12 14.75
C GLN A 327 -31.59 -9.63 14.75
N VAL A 328 -31.06 -9.14 13.63
CA VAL A 328 -30.70 -7.73 13.46
C VAL A 328 -31.92 -6.80 13.61
N ALA A 329 -33.12 -7.23 13.19
CA ALA A 329 -34.34 -6.45 13.33
C ALA A 329 -34.76 -6.20 14.80
N HIS A 330 -34.27 -7.00 15.74
CA HIS A 330 -34.50 -6.81 17.19
C HIS A 330 -33.57 -5.77 17.83
N ALA A 331 -32.58 -5.26 17.09
CA ALA A 331 -31.67 -4.23 17.56
C ALA A 331 -32.08 -2.83 17.07
N ASP A 332 -32.03 -1.85 17.98
CA ASP A 332 -32.25 -0.43 17.70
C ASP A 332 -30.94 0.36 17.86
N VAL A 333 -30.82 1.49 17.15
CA VAL A 333 -29.72 2.44 17.30
C VAL A 333 -30.21 3.89 17.33
N MET A 334 -29.50 4.74 18.07
CA MET A 334 -29.76 6.18 18.08
C MET A 334 -29.33 6.82 16.75
N VAL A 335 -30.20 7.66 16.18
CA VAL A 335 -29.94 8.40 14.94
C VAL A 335 -30.17 9.89 15.18
N ARG A 336 -29.23 10.70 14.68
CA ARG A 336 -29.34 12.16 14.60
C ARG A 336 -29.34 12.58 13.14
N ILE A 337 -30.36 13.30 12.72
CA ILE A 337 -30.50 13.86 11.37
C ILE A 337 -30.36 15.37 11.48
N ILE A 338 -29.50 15.96 10.65
CA ILE A 338 -29.26 17.40 10.64
C ILE A 338 -29.39 17.88 9.19
N SER A 339 -30.38 18.74 8.92
CA SER A 339 -30.50 19.38 7.62
C SER A 339 -29.45 20.47 7.49
N VAL A 340 -28.65 20.45 6.43
CA VAL A 340 -27.62 21.45 6.12
C VAL A 340 -27.90 21.96 4.71
N PRO A 341 -28.59 23.10 4.58
CA PRO A 341 -28.85 23.72 3.29
C PRO A 341 -27.55 24.00 2.51
N SER A 342 -27.65 24.00 1.18
CA SER A 342 -26.49 24.11 0.27
C SER A 342 -25.69 25.41 0.40
N ASP A 343 -26.25 26.47 1.00
CA ASP A 343 -25.60 27.74 1.29
C ASP A 343 -24.81 27.73 2.62
N MET A 344 -24.91 26.66 3.42
CA MET A 344 -24.23 26.50 4.72
C MET A 344 -23.16 25.39 4.71
N THR A 345 -22.38 25.27 3.63
CA THR A 345 -21.38 24.21 3.47
C THR A 345 -20.32 24.16 4.59
N ASP A 346 -19.97 25.30 5.18
CA ASP A 346 -18.97 25.39 6.26
C ASP A 346 -19.48 24.76 7.58
N LEU A 347 -20.79 24.81 7.82
CA LEU A 347 -21.42 24.15 8.97
C LEU A 347 -21.34 22.63 8.81
N GLY A 348 -21.64 22.10 7.62
CA GLY A 348 -21.55 20.68 7.31
C GLY A 348 -20.13 20.13 7.49
N LYS A 349 -19.12 20.88 7.04
CA LYS A 349 -17.69 20.55 7.27
C LYS A 349 -17.34 20.54 8.77
N THR A 350 -17.78 21.56 9.51
CA THR A 350 -17.49 21.68 10.95
C THR A 350 -18.12 20.56 11.76
N ILE A 351 -19.38 20.20 11.47
CA ILE A 351 -20.08 19.08 12.13
C ILE A 351 -19.39 17.76 11.81
N THR A 352 -19.02 17.54 10.54
CA THR A 352 -18.29 16.34 10.10
C THR A 352 -16.95 16.22 10.81
N GLN A 353 -16.19 17.31 10.93
CA GLN A 353 -14.91 17.33 11.65
C GLN A 353 -15.11 17.05 13.15
N SER A 354 -16.04 17.76 13.81
CA SER A 354 -16.25 17.69 15.26
C SER A 354 -16.84 16.35 15.73
N THR A 355 -17.66 15.70 14.89
CA THR A 355 -18.24 14.40 15.22
C THR A 355 -17.22 13.26 15.04
N ASN A 356 -16.16 13.50 14.26
CA ASN A 356 -15.07 12.55 14.05
C ASN A 356 -13.88 12.71 15.03
N THR A 357 -13.78 13.86 15.73
CA THR A 357 -12.68 14.17 16.66
C THR A 357 -12.79 13.53 18.04
N GLN A 358 -13.91 12.86 18.37
CA GLN A 358 -14.11 12.20 19.68
C GLN A 358 -13.33 10.87 19.86
N ASN A 359 -12.60 10.41 18.84
CA ASN A 359 -11.64 9.30 18.92
C ASN A 359 -10.27 9.78 18.40
N HIS A 360 -9.17 9.33 19.00
CA HIS A 360 -7.78 9.74 18.68
C HIS A 360 -7.55 9.90 17.17
N ILE A 361 -7.22 11.12 16.75
CA ILE A 361 -7.00 11.49 15.35
C ILE A 361 -5.51 11.39 15.06
N GLU A 362 -5.13 10.65 14.02
CA GLU A 362 -3.75 10.65 13.54
C GLU A 362 -3.51 11.87 12.64
N PRO A 363 -2.30 12.46 12.64
CA PRO A 363 -1.97 13.63 11.79
C PRO A 363 -2.34 13.44 10.30
N ARG A 364 -2.29 12.20 9.80
CA ARG A 364 -2.72 11.83 8.44
C ARG A 364 -4.20 12.09 8.17
N ASP A 365 -5.09 11.97 9.15
CA ASP A 365 -6.53 12.12 8.90
C ASP A 365 -6.90 13.56 8.47
N PHE A 366 -6.10 14.56 8.88
CA PHE A 366 -6.30 15.95 8.51
C PHE A 366 -6.04 16.26 7.03
N ILE A 367 -5.23 15.45 6.33
CA ILE A 367 -4.94 15.67 4.91
C ILE A 367 -6.10 15.25 4.00
N THR A 368 -7.03 14.42 4.49
CA THR A 368 -8.23 14.03 3.72
C THR A 368 -9.21 15.19 3.51
N LEU A 369 -9.13 16.21 4.36
CA LEU A 369 -9.94 17.44 4.28
C LEU A 369 -9.35 18.45 3.28
N ASP A 370 -8.11 18.24 2.85
CA ASP A 370 -7.46 19.06 1.84
C ASP A 370 -7.91 18.62 0.44
N GLY A 371 -8.58 19.54 -0.27
CA GLY A 371 -9.05 19.31 -1.64
C GLY A 371 -7.93 18.97 -2.63
N THR A 372 -6.66 19.23 -2.29
CA THR A 372 -5.51 18.85 -3.11
C THR A 372 -5.41 17.33 -3.31
N GLN A 373 -5.67 16.53 -2.27
CA GLN A 373 -5.58 15.06 -2.38
C GLN A 373 -6.69 14.48 -3.25
N ALA A 374 -7.90 15.06 -3.18
CA ALA A 374 -9.00 14.71 -4.07
C ALA A 374 -8.66 15.05 -5.54
N LYS A 375 -8.06 16.22 -5.79
CA LYS A 375 -7.60 16.59 -7.14
C LYS A 375 -6.52 15.63 -7.66
N ILE A 376 -5.53 15.27 -6.83
CA ILE A 376 -4.50 14.29 -7.21
C ILE A 376 -5.13 12.94 -7.55
N ARG A 377 -6.11 12.47 -6.76
CA ARG A 377 -6.85 11.24 -7.09
C ARG A 377 -7.51 11.31 -8.45
N ASP A 378 -8.22 12.41 -8.69
CA ASP A 378 -8.92 12.63 -9.94
C ASP A 378 -7.92 12.70 -11.12
N ASP A 379 -6.78 13.35 -10.94
CA ASP A 379 -5.69 13.39 -11.94
C ASP A 379 -5.05 12.00 -12.19
N PHE A 380 -4.92 11.14 -11.17
CA PHE A 380 -4.44 9.76 -11.32
C PHE A 380 -5.42 8.92 -12.14
N MET A 381 -6.70 8.99 -11.80
CA MET A 381 -7.76 8.24 -12.48
C MET A 381 -7.94 8.74 -13.91
N MET A 382 -8.08 10.05 -14.09
CA MET A 382 -8.34 10.66 -15.39
C MET A 382 -7.10 10.67 -16.27
N GLY A 383 -5.92 10.93 -15.70
CA GLY A 383 -4.65 11.18 -16.40
C GLY A 383 -3.79 9.93 -16.63
N LEU A 384 -3.89 8.91 -15.78
CA LEU A 384 -3.05 7.71 -15.86
C LEU A 384 -3.82 6.39 -15.90
N ASP A 385 -5.15 6.41 -15.69
CA ASP A 385 -5.96 5.20 -15.46
C ASP A 385 -5.44 4.38 -14.26
N LEU A 386 -5.00 5.09 -13.20
CA LEU A 386 -4.44 4.50 -11.98
C LEU A 386 -5.25 4.94 -10.76
N THR A 387 -5.24 4.09 -9.72
CA THR A 387 -5.93 4.36 -8.46
C THR A 387 -5.00 5.06 -7.48
N TYR A 388 -5.44 6.18 -6.92
CA TYR A 388 -4.74 6.87 -5.83
C TYR A 388 -5.57 6.85 -4.56
N VAL A 389 -5.05 6.18 -3.53
CA VAL A 389 -5.73 5.97 -2.26
C VAL A 389 -5.16 6.91 -1.20
N PHE A 390 -5.97 7.83 -0.69
CA PHE A 390 -5.53 8.75 0.36
C PHE A 390 -6.30 8.63 1.68
N HIS A 391 -7.46 7.96 1.69
CA HIS A 391 -8.21 7.72 2.91
C HIS A 391 -7.62 6.54 3.69
N ARG A 392 -7.63 6.65 5.02
CA ARG A 392 -7.24 5.54 5.90
C ARG A 392 -8.29 4.44 5.84
N GLY A 393 -7.86 3.19 5.65
CA GLY A 393 -8.74 2.01 5.61
C GLY A 393 -9.14 1.53 4.22
N GLU A 394 -8.88 2.33 3.19
CA GLU A 394 -8.86 1.85 1.81
C GLU A 394 -7.67 0.91 1.63
N ALA A 395 -7.88 -0.23 0.96
CA ALA A 395 -6.79 -1.14 0.64
C ALA A 395 -5.85 -0.44 -0.36
N ASP A 396 -4.54 -0.55 -0.13
CA ASP A 396 -3.56 -0.06 -1.10
C ASP A 396 -3.81 -0.76 -2.45
N PRO A 397 -3.84 -0.01 -3.57
CA PRO A 397 -4.08 -0.59 -4.87
C PRO A 397 -2.95 -1.57 -5.22
N PRO A 398 -3.21 -2.56 -6.10
CA PRO A 398 -2.16 -3.41 -6.65
C PRO A 398 -0.99 -2.57 -7.19
N ARG A 399 0.24 -3.08 -7.09
CA ARG A 399 1.47 -2.34 -7.42
C ARG A 399 1.45 -1.74 -8.84
N ASP A 400 0.88 -2.42 -9.81
CA ASP A 400 0.77 -1.95 -11.20
C ASP A 400 -0.40 -0.98 -11.43
N SER A 401 -1.34 -0.92 -10.49
CA SER A 401 -2.65 -0.26 -10.64
C SER A 401 -2.76 1.03 -9.83
N GLY A 402 -1.68 1.48 -9.18
CA GLY A 402 -1.62 2.76 -8.48
C GLY A 402 -0.76 2.79 -7.22
N CYS A 403 -1.03 3.78 -6.35
CA CYS A 403 -0.33 3.96 -5.08
C CYS A 403 -1.21 4.61 -4.00
N SER A 404 -0.73 4.59 -2.75
CA SER A 404 -1.34 5.33 -1.64
C SER A 404 -0.63 6.66 -1.38
N VAL A 405 -1.31 7.57 -0.68
CA VAL A 405 -0.75 8.87 -0.26
C VAL A 405 0.51 8.71 0.59
N VAL A 406 0.63 7.62 1.36
CA VAL A 406 1.81 7.34 2.19
C VAL A 406 3.01 7.02 1.30
N GLU A 407 2.81 6.15 0.31
CA GLU A 407 3.86 5.79 -0.64
C GLU A 407 4.26 6.98 -1.51
N ALA A 408 3.27 7.76 -1.98
CA ALA A 408 3.50 8.99 -2.72
C ALA A 408 4.28 10.02 -1.90
N ALA A 409 3.89 10.27 -0.65
CA ALA A 409 4.57 11.22 0.23
C ALA A 409 6.02 10.80 0.53
N LEU A 410 6.27 9.50 0.76
CA LEU A 410 7.64 8.98 0.93
C LEU A 410 8.50 9.15 -0.32
N ALA A 411 7.94 8.84 -1.50
CA ALA A 411 8.64 9.00 -2.76
C ALA A 411 8.97 10.48 -3.05
N LEU A 412 7.99 11.38 -2.85
CA LEU A 412 8.19 12.83 -3.00
C LEU A 412 9.18 13.39 -1.96
N ALA A 413 9.14 12.91 -0.71
CA ALA A 413 10.12 13.27 0.32
C ALA A 413 11.55 12.89 -0.08
N CYS A 414 11.75 11.73 -0.70
CA CYS A 414 13.05 11.34 -1.24
C CYS A 414 13.44 12.19 -2.45
N ALA A 415 12.49 12.51 -3.33
CA ALA A 415 12.73 13.31 -4.53
C ALA A 415 13.05 14.78 -4.23
N HIS A 416 12.59 15.30 -3.08
CA HIS A 416 12.76 16.69 -2.70
C HIS A 416 14.26 17.07 -2.60
N PRO A 417 14.67 18.28 -3.04
CA PRO A 417 16.09 18.69 -3.02
C PRO A 417 16.73 18.75 -1.63
N ASN A 418 15.94 19.02 -0.58
CA ASN A 418 16.41 18.99 0.80
C ASN A 418 16.38 17.55 1.37
N PRO A 419 17.54 16.92 1.68
CA PRO A 419 17.60 15.57 2.26
C PRO A 419 16.94 15.46 3.64
N ASP A 420 16.82 16.58 4.37
CA ASP A 420 16.23 16.59 5.73
C ASP A 420 14.81 16.04 5.73
N ILE A 421 14.07 16.21 4.64
CA ILE A 421 12.69 15.72 4.54
C ILE A 421 12.64 14.19 4.57
N ALA A 422 13.51 13.53 3.81
CA ALA A 422 13.64 12.07 3.81
C ALA A 422 14.12 11.56 5.17
N VAL A 423 15.04 12.29 5.83
CA VAL A 423 15.55 11.95 7.18
C VAL A 423 14.46 12.07 8.24
N ARG A 424 13.67 13.15 8.24
CA ARG A 424 12.52 13.33 9.16
C ARG A 424 11.48 12.23 8.97
N ALA A 425 11.17 11.89 7.73
CA ALA A 425 10.25 10.79 7.40
C ALA A 425 10.78 9.43 7.89
N LYS A 426 12.10 9.21 7.90
CA LYS A 426 12.73 8.01 8.47
C LYS A 426 12.59 7.95 9.99
N ILE A 427 12.77 9.09 10.69
CA ILE A 427 12.65 9.19 12.15
C ILE A 427 11.21 8.99 12.60
N ASN A 428 10.28 9.70 11.95
CA ASN A 428 8.87 9.62 12.23
C ASN A 428 8.06 9.95 10.96
N GLN A 429 7.37 8.96 10.42
CA GLN A 429 6.54 9.13 9.22
C GLN A 429 5.40 10.14 9.44
N ASP A 430 4.96 10.40 10.68
CA ASP A 430 3.91 11.39 10.94
C ASP A 430 4.33 12.81 10.57
N THR A 431 5.65 13.07 10.50
CA THR A 431 6.18 14.35 10.04
C THR A 431 5.84 14.66 8.59
N LEU A 432 5.49 13.66 7.77
CA LEU A 432 5.00 13.84 6.41
C LEU A 432 3.66 14.58 6.36
N TRP A 433 2.89 14.54 7.46
CA TRP A 433 1.55 15.11 7.56
C TRP A 433 1.53 16.45 8.30
N ASP A 434 2.69 17.02 8.64
CA ASP A 434 2.78 18.31 9.29
C ASP A 434 2.32 19.44 8.34
N GLN A 435 1.11 19.96 8.60
CA GLN A 435 0.45 21.04 7.87
C GLN A 435 0.85 22.44 8.35
N SER A 436 1.75 22.56 9.33
CA SER A 436 2.23 23.85 9.80
C SER A 436 2.94 24.64 8.69
N LYS A 437 3.06 25.96 8.85
CA LYS A 437 3.71 26.81 7.85
C LYS A 437 5.20 26.44 7.74
N GLY A 438 5.60 25.85 6.61
CA GLY A 438 6.95 25.32 6.39
C GLY A 438 7.14 23.86 6.85
N GLY A 439 6.07 23.20 7.29
CA GLY A 439 6.04 21.76 7.53
C GLY A 439 6.17 20.95 6.23
N THR A 440 6.35 19.64 6.37
CA THR A 440 6.62 18.74 5.24
C THR A 440 5.46 18.67 4.26
N TYR A 441 4.22 18.62 4.74
CA TYR A 441 3.07 18.40 3.86
C TYR A 441 2.90 19.53 2.83
N PRO A 442 2.92 20.83 3.21
CA PRO A 442 2.91 21.93 2.25
C PRO A 442 4.11 21.94 1.29
N LEU A 443 5.27 21.46 1.70
CA LEU A 443 6.44 21.37 0.81
C LEU A 443 6.26 20.32 -0.29
N LEU A 444 5.59 19.21 0.02
CA LEU A 444 5.36 18.12 -0.93
C LEU A 444 4.11 18.33 -1.79
N PHE A 445 3.04 18.88 -1.23
CA PHE A 445 1.72 18.96 -1.89
C PHE A 445 1.18 20.39 -2.05
N GLY A 446 1.81 21.41 -1.47
CA GLY A 446 1.28 22.78 -1.47
C GLY A 446 1.13 23.39 -2.86
N ASN A 447 2.07 23.07 -3.76
CA ASN A 447 1.91 23.28 -5.20
C ASN A 447 1.58 21.92 -5.82
N GLN A 448 0.30 21.54 -5.85
CA GLN A 448 -0.20 20.24 -6.32
C GLN A 448 0.70 19.60 -7.40
N PRO A 449 1.52 18.59 -7.04
CA PRO A 449 2.40 17.95 -8.01
C PRO A 449 1.56 17.19 -9.07
N PRO A 450 1.94 17.23 -10.35
CA PRO A 450 1.25 16.47 -11.40
C PRO A 450 1.21 14.96 -11.09
N ALA A 451 0.09 14.29 -11.37
CA ALA A 451 -0.05 12.86 -11.12
C ALA A 451 1.06 12.00 -11.78
N LEU A 452 1.48 12.35 -13.00
CA LEU A 452 2.58 11.66 -13.70
C LEU A 452 3.90 11.76 -12.93
N GLU A 453 4.20 12.93 -12.36
CA GLU A 453 5.41 13.16 -11.56
C GLU A 453 5.39 12.31 -10.29
N ILE A 454 4.28 12.32 -9.56
CA ILE A 454 4.07 11.50 -8.36
C ILE A 454 4.27 10.02 -8.71
N TRP A 455 3.64 9.56 -9.80
CA TRP A 455 3.71 8.17 -10.20
C TRP A 455 5.13 7.74 -10.60
N ARG A 456 5.84 8.58 -11.35
CA ARG A 456 7.25 8.35 -11.71
C ARG A 456 8.14 8.28 -10.48
N CYS A 457 7.95 9.17 -9.51
CA CYS A 457 8.61 9.12 -8.22
C CYS A 457 8.34 7.79 -7.50
N VAL A 458 7.08 7.33 -7.45
CA VAL A 458 6.72 6.06 -6.81
C VAL A 458 7.36 4.86 -7.52
N LEU A 459 7.33 4.81 -8.84
CA LEU A 459 7.95 3.73 -9.61
C LEU A 459 9.46 3.64 -9.37
N LEU A 460 10.15 4.78 -9.41
CA LEU A 460 11.58 4.84 -9.17
C LEU A 460 11.91 4.50 -7.71
N TYR A 461 11.13 5.01 -6.75
CA TYR A 461 11.23 4.65 -5.33
C TYR A 461 11.15 3.13 -5.14
N ARG A 462 10.16 2.46 -5.73
CA ARG A 462 10.00 0.99 -5.67
C ARG A 462 11.18 0.26 -6.30
N ARG A 463 11.67 0.71 -7.46
CA ARG A 463 12.82 0.12 -8.17
C ARG A 463 14.09 0.23 -7.33
N ILE A 464 14.35 1.41 -6.76
CA ILE A 464 15.51 1.65 -5.88
C ILE A 464 15.42 0.76 -4.63
N ARG A 465 14.26 0.71 -3.96
CA ARG A 465 14.04 -0.16 -2.80
C ARG A 465 14.33 -1.63 -3.10
N ALA A 466 13.82 -2.14 -4.21
CA ALA A 466 14.09 -3.51 -4.65
C ALA A 466 15.60 -3.75 -4.89
N GLN A 467 16.31 -2.77 -5.45
CA GLN A 467 17.75 -2.86 -5.66
C GLN A 467 18.54 -2.77 -4.34
N ILE A 468 18.11 -1.92 -3.39
CA ILE A 468 18.67 -1.86 -2.04
C ILE A 468 18.54 -3.23 -1.37
N ASP A 469 17.38 -3.90 -1.46
CA ASP A 469 17.19 -5.25 -0.91
C ASP A 469 18.14 -6.28 -1.55
N VAL A 470 18.47 -6.14 -2.83
CA VAL A 470 19.45 -6.99 -3.53
C VAL A 470 20.86 -6.74 -3.02
N GLU A 471 21.28 -5.47 -2.90
CA GLU A 471 22.62 -5.13 -2.41
C GLU A 471 22.80 -5.48 -0.93
N THR A 472 21.76 -5.26 -0.11
CA THR A 472 21.74 -5.57 1.32
C THR A 472 22.04 -7.04 1.60
N LYS A 473 21.57 -7.97 0.74
CA LYS A 473 21.89 -9.41 0.83
C LYS A 473 23.38 -9.73 0.69
N ARG A 474 24.17 -8.82 0.13
CA ARG A 474 25.63 -8.96 -0.07
C ARG A 474 26.45 -8.33 1.06
N LEU A 475 25.79 -7.65 1.99
CA LEU A 475 26.41 -6.94 3.10
C LEU A 475 26.30 -7.74 4.39
N ARG A 476 27.19 -7.43 5.34
CA ARG A 476 27.18 -7.97 6.70
C ARG A 476 27.55 -6.89 7.71
N GLU A 477 27.28 -7.21 8.97
CA GLU A 477 27.72 -6.41 10.12
C GLU A 477 27.32 -4.95 9.98
N ARG A 478 28.26 -4.02 10.21
CA ARG A 478 28.01 -2.59 10.16
C ARG A 478 27.50 -2.11 8.80
N ALA A 479 28.00 -2.66 7.69
CA ALA A 479 27.55 -2.28 6.35
C ALA A 479 26.09 -2.66 6.09
N LEU A 480 25.63 -3.79 6.64
CA LEU A 480 24.21 -4.16 6.61
C LEU A 480 23.36 -3.13 7.36
N VAL A 481 23.78 -2.75 8.57
CA VAL A 481 23.08 -1.73 9.37
C VAL A 481 23.06 -0.37 8.65
N VAL A 482 24.15 0.03 7.99
CA VAL A 482 24.18 1.25 7.17
C VAL A 482 23.14 1.17 6.06
N ALA A 483 23.05 0.06 5.32
CA ALA A 483 22.07 -0.11 4.26
C ALA A 483 20.61 -0.03 4.77
N GLU A 484 20.30 -0.65 5.91
CA GLU A 484 18.94 -0.66 6.50
C GLU A 484 18.51 0.71 7.06
N TYR A 485 19.43 1.44 7.68
CA TYR A 485 19.12 2.76 8.27
C TYR A 485 19.18 3.90 7.26
N SER A 486 19.94 3.76 6.17
CA SER A 486 20.10 4.81 5.16
C SER A 486 19.13 4.72 3.99
N ASP A 487 18.23 3.74 3.96
CA ASP A 487 17.34 3.45 2.84
C ASP A 487 16.66 4.68 2.19
N LEU A 488 16.05 5.58 2.96
CA LEU A 488 15.42 6.81 2.43
C LEU A 488 16.45 7.85 1.99
N LEU A 489 17.59 7.97 2.69
CA LEU A 489 18.66 8.89 2.32
C LEU A 489 19.37 8.44 1.03
N LEU A 490 19.63 7.14 0.89
CA LEU A 490 20.17 6.53 -0.32
C LEU A 490 19.20 6.70 -1.49
N THR A 491 17.90 6.53 -1.23
CA THR A 491 16.87 6.80 -2.25
C THR A 491 16.87 8.27 -2.66
N HIS A 492 17.00 9.20 -1.71
CA HIS A 492 17.18 10.62 -2.01
C HIS A 492 18.40 10.89 -2.89
N MET A 493 19.56 10.31 -2.57
CA MET A 493 20.76 10.45 -3.42
C MET A 493 20.53 9.94 -4.85
N CYS A 494 19.83 8.82 -5.03
CA CYS A 494 19.44 8.34 -6.36
C CYS A 494 18.59 9.37 -7.12
N PHE A 495 17.62 10.03 -6.47
CA PHE A 495 16.84 11.11 -7.07
C PHE A 495 17.69 12.34 -7.45
N ARG A 496 18.87 12.54 -6.84
CA ARG A 496 19.82 13.62 -7.18
C ARG A 496 20.74 13.30 -8.35
N LEU A 497 20.60 12.13 -8.95
CA LEU A 497 21.23 11.73 -10.21
C LEU A 497 20.29 11.85 -11.42
N ILE A 498 19.04 12.27 -11.21
CA ILE A 498 18.08 12.59 -12.29
C ILE A 498 18.40 13.99 -12.82
N GLU A 499 18.33 14.16 -14.14
CA GLU A 499 18.52 15.46 -14.80
C GLU A 499 17.27 16.35 -14.64
N SER A 500 17.46 17.67 -14.70
CA SER A 500 16.51 18.68 -14.20
C SER A 500 15.11 18.70 -14.87
N ASP A 501 14.91 17.98 -15.96
CA ASP A 501 13.68 17.92 -16.76
C ASP A 501 13.13 16.50 -16.99
N GLU A 502 13.90 15.46 -16.67
CA GLU A 502 13.54 14.06 -16.96
C GLU A 502 12.26 13.60 -16.24
N LEU A 503 12.04 14.07 -15.02
CA LEU A 503 10.90 13.69 -14.19
C LEU A 503 9.57 14.24 -14.75
N GLU A 504 9.61 15.47 -15.28
CA GLU A 504 8.44 16.20 -15.78
C GLU A 504 8.18 15.93 -17.28
N ASN A 505 9.21 15.56 -18.06
CA ASN A 505 9.12 15.36 -19.50
C ASN A 505 8.33 14.09 -19.87
N PRO A 506 7.12 14.20 -20.45
CA PRO A 506 6.30 13.02 -20.79
C PRO A 506 6.92 12.11 -21.86
N GLU A 507 7.81 12.65 -22.71
CA GLU A 507 8.47 11.92 -23.80
C GLU A 507 9.72 11.15 -23.33
N ALA A 508 10.18 11.39 -22.10
CA ALA A 508 11.33 10.70 -21.55
C ALA A 508 11.07 9.19 -21.41
N ASN A 509 12.02 8.36 -21.86
CA ASN A 509 11.96 6.92 -21.68
C ASN A 509 12.23 6.56 -20.22
N TRP A 510 11.16 6.51 -19.43
CA TRP A 510 11.25 6.37 -17.98
C TRP A 510 11.86 5.04 -17.53
N GLU A 511 11.64 3.94 -18.26
CA GLU A 511 12.27 2.65 -17.92
C GLU A 511 13.80 2.72 -18.05
N LEU A 512 14.31 3.35 -19.11
CA LEU A 512 15.76 3.52 -19.29
C LEU A 512 16.38 4.38 -18.18
N ILE A 513 15.68 5.44 -17.76
CA ILE A 513 16.10 6.28 -16.63
C ILE A 513 16.09 5.47 -15.33
N MET A 514 15.03 4.72 -15.06
CA MET A 514 14.94 3.86 -13.86
C MET A 514 16.06 2.83 -13.82
N ASP A 515 16.38 2.18 -14.93
CA ASP A 515 17.49 1.22 -15.02
C ASP A 515 18.86 1.88 -14.81
N ARG A 516 19.08 3.06 -15.43
CA ARG A 516 20.30 3.86 -15.24
C ARG A 516 20.51 4.21 -13.77
N ILE A 517 19.46 4.68 -13.09
CA ILE A 517 19.52 5.10 -11.68
C ILE A 517 19.64 3.88 -10.76
N ALA A 518 18.90 2.80 -11.02
CA ALA A 518 19.00 1.55 -10.25
C ALA A 518 20.41 0.96 -10.31
N ALA A 519 21.09 1.04 -11.46
CA ALA A 519 22.48 0.59 -11.60
C ALA A 519 23.47 1.37 -10.70
N GLN A 520 23.13 2.59 -10.27
CA GLN A 520 23.96 3.40 -9.37
C GLN A 520 23.76 3.10 -7.87
N VAL A 521 22.72 2.35 -7.50
CA VAL A 521 22.39 2.08 -6.07
C VAL A 521 23.57 1.41 -5.36
N GLY A 522 24.19 0.40 -5.98
CA GLY A 522 25.35 -0.28 -5.38
C GLY A 522 26.58 0.63 -5.24
N ASN A 523 26.78 1.55 -6.19
CA ASN A 523 27.88 2.53 -6.16
C ASN A 523 27.68 3.54 -5.02
N LEU A 524 26.49 4.16 -4.95
CA LEU A 524 26.12 5.10 -3.90
C LEU A 524 26.21 4.44 -2.52
N LEU A 525 25.71 3.22 -2.36
CA LEU A 525 25.76 2.50 -1.10
C LEU A 525 27.20 2.19 -0.67
N ALA A 526 28.08 1.80 -1.60
CA ALA A 526 29.48 1.53 -1.28
C ALA A 526 30.20 2.79 -0.78
N TRP A 527 30.01 3.92 -1.46
CA TRP A 527 30.55 5.21 -1.01
C TRP A 527 29.95 5.66 0.32
N LEU A 528 28.64 5.47 0.53
CA LEU A 528 27.98 5.83 1.77
C LEU A 528 28.53 5.06 2.97
N ILE A 529 28.84 3.78 2.81
CA ILE A 529 29.48 2.96 3.86
C ILE A 529 30.86 3.52 4.19
N VAL A 530 31.67 3.86 3.18
CA VAL A 530 33.02 4.38 3.38
C VAL A 530 33.02 5.75 4.04
N GLU A 531 32.22 6.69 3.54
CA GLU A 531 32.16 8.04 4.09
C GLU A 531 31.52 8.07 5.49
N ASN A 532 30.54 7.21 5.77
CA ASN A 532 30.01 7.03 7.13
C ASN A 532 31.10 6.60 8.12
N ASP A 533 31.98 5.67 7.72
CA ASP A 533 33.06 5.19 8.58
C ASP A 533 34.20 6.21 8.70
N ARG A 534 34.43 7.01 7.66
CA ARG A 534 35.44 8.07 7.63
C ARG A 534 35.07 9.25 8.52
N GLU A 535 33.86 9.78 8.37
CA GLU A 535 33.39 10.99 9.06
C GLU A 535 33.15 10.76 10.54
N LEU A 536 32.65 9.58 10.92
CA LEU A 536 32.15 9.33 12.28
C LEU A 536 32.93 8.24 13.02
N GLY A 537 33.85 7.56 12.33
CA GLY A 537 34.61 6.43 12.84
C GLY A 537 33.79 5.14 12.85
N ALA A 538 34.47 4.01 12.62
CA ALA A 538 33.87 2.66 12.58
C ALA A 538 33.14 2.22 13.87
N LYS A 539 33.29 2.97 14.97
CA LYS A 539 32.66 2.71 16.28
C LYS A 539 31.42 3.56 16.58
N SER A 540 31.00 4.44 15.68
CA SER A 540 29.83 5.31 15.88
C SER A 540 28.50 4.56 15.76
N PHE A 541 27.46 5.00 16.47
CA PHE A 541 26.12 4.41 16.33
C PHE A 541 25.49 4.82 14.99
N VAL A 542 25.37 3.85 14.08
CA VAL A 542 24.82 4.04 12.72
C VAL A 542 23.42 4.65 12.77
N SER A 543 22.56 4.18 13.68
CA SER A 543 21.20 4.71 13.85
C SER A 543 21.20 6.21 14.13
N LYS A 544 22.06 6.70 15.03
CA LYS A 544 22.17 8.13 15.36
C LYS A 544 22.67 9.00 14.20
N THR A 545 23.36 8.41 13.25
CA THR A 545 23.87 9.13 12.07
C THR A 545 22.74 9.42 11.10
N PHE A 546 21.98 8.40 10.74
CA PHE A 546 20.89 8.50 9.76
C PHE A 546 19.59 9.07 10.36
N THR A 547 19.59 9.41 11.66
CA THR A 547 18.55 10.21 12.32
C THR A 547 19.01 11.64 12.64
N ASP A 548 20.20 12.06 12.19
CA ASP A 548 20.71 13.42 12.35
C ASP A 548 20.74 14.13 10.99
N GLU A 549 19.99 15.23 10.86
CA GLU A 549 19.84 15.99 9.61
C GLU A 549 21.20 16.55 9.13
N GLY A 550 22.02 17.08 10.03
CA GLY A 550 23.31 17.68 9.70
C GLY A 550 24.30 16.65 9.14
N LYS A 551 24.41 15.49 9.79
CA LYS A 551 25.27 14.40 9.34
C LYS A 551 24.78 13.76 8.05
N SER A 552 23.47 13.54 7.94
CA SER A 552 22.87 12.95 6.74
C SER A 552 23.06 13.85 5.52
N ARG A 553 22.93 15.18 5.69
CA ARG A 553 23.19 16.15 4.62
C ARG A 553 24.66 16.13 4.18
N LEU A 554 25.59 16.16 5.13
CA LEU A 554 27.03 16.08 4.85
C LEU A 554 27.38 14.80 4.05
N LEU A 555 26.90 13.65 4.51
CA LEU A 555 27.14 12.37 3.84
C LEU A 555 26.55 12.34 2.42
N ALA A 556 25.32 12.84 2.23
CA ALA A 556 24.70 12.92 0.91
C ALA A 556 25.52 13.79 -0.06
N GLU A 557 26.01 14.95 0.39
CA GLU A 557 26.84 15.84 -0.41
C GLU A 557 28.16 15.18 -0.83
N GLN A 558 28.86 14.54 0.11
CA GLN A 558 30.14 13.86 -0.14
C GLN A 558 29.98 12.68 -1.10
N VAL A 559 29.02 11.80 -0.84
CA VAL A 559 28.77 10.61 -1.67
C VAL A 559 28.36 11.01 -3.10
N LEU A 560 27.49 12.02 -3.25
CA LEU A 560 27.10 12.51 -4.57
C LEU A 560 28.26 13.13 -5.33
N ALA A 561 29.22 13.79 -4.65
CA ALA A 561 30.40 14.33 -5.29
C ALA A 561 31.26 13.22 -5.93
N HIS A 562 31.51 12.12 -5.21
CA HIS A 562 32.27 10.97 -5.74
C HIS A 562 31.59 10.34 -6.97
N VAL A 563 30.28 10.10 -6.90
CA VAL A 563 29.54 9.44 -7.98
C VAL A 563 29.42 10.34 -9.22
N ARG A 564 29.25 11.65 -9.06
CA ARG A 564 29.16 12.61 -10.19
C ARG A 564 30.48 12.74 -10.96
N VAL A 565 31.62 12.60 -10.30
CA VAL A 565 32.95 12.60 -10.93
C VAL A 565 33.32 11.21 -11.48
N GLN A 566 32.42 10.22 -11.36
CA GLN A 566 32.64 8.84 -11.78
C GLN A 566 33.90 8.20 -11.18
N GLU A 567 34.16 8.49 -9.91
CA GLU A 567 35.26 7.86 -9.19
C GLU A 567 35.07 6.34 -9.10
N SER A 568 36.19 5.61 -9.04
CA SER A 568 36.15 4.15 -8.96
C SER A 568 35.42 3.69 -7.70
N ILE A 569 34.47 2.77 -7.85
CA ILE A 569 33.67 2.22 -6.75
C ILE A 569 34.60 1.67 -5.66
N PRO A 570 34.47 2.12 -4.40
CA PRO A 570 35.40 1.75 -3.37
C PRO A 570 35.26 0.28 -2.99
N SER A 571 36.39 -0.37 -2.70
CA SER A 571 36.36 -1.73 -2.18
C SER A 571 36.03 -1.73 -0.70
N LEU A 572 34.86 -2.26 -0.34
CA LEU A 572 34.49 -2.49 1.05
C LEU A 572 35.42 -3.53 1.72
N PRO A 573 35.70 -3.37 3.03
CA PRO A 573 36.39 -4.38 3.84
C PRO A 573 35.76 -5.77 3.71
N PHE A 574 36.59 -6.83 3.86
CA PHE A 574 36.12 -8.22 3.75
C PHE A 574 35.03 -8.56 4.79
N GLU A 575 35.14 -8.02 6.00
CA GLU A 575 34.18 -8.13 7.11
C GLU A 575 32.78 -7.59 6.76
N TYR A 576 32.69 -6.58 5.89
CA TYR A 576 31.43 -5.97 5.46
C TYR A 576 30.75 -6.70 4.31
N ARG A 577 31.44 -7.65 3.70
CA ARG A 577 30.95 -8.42 2.55
C ARG A 577 30.55 -9.80 3.03
N THR A 578 29.45 -10.32 2.51
CA THR A 578 29.25 -11.77 2.58
C THR A 578 30.41 -12.42 1.85
N ALA A 579 31.21 -13.25 2.54
CA ALA A 579 32.16 -14.13 1.87
C ALA A 579 31.42 -14.77 0.69
N LYS A 580 31.97 -14.64 -0.53
CA LYS A 580 31.39 -15.28 -1.72
C LYS A 580 31.06 -16.70 -1.30
N LYS A 581 29.76 -17.00 -1.16
CA LYS A 581 29.34 -18.38 -1.32
C LYS A 581 29.79 -18.68 -2.73
N THR A 582 30.93 -19.38 -2.87
CA THR A 582 31.05 -20.37 -3.92
C THR A 582 29.70 -21.04 -3.91
N THR A 583 28.96 -20.91 -5.00
CA THR A 583 27.71 -21.60 -5.19
C THR A 583 28.03 -23.05 -4.86
N LYS A 584 27.72 -23.49 -3.63
CA LYS A 584 27.61 -24.90 -3.34
C LYS A 584 26.50 -25.28 -4.29
N SER A 585 26.91 -25.87 -5.42
CA SER A 585 26.09 -26.72 -6.26
C SER A 585 25.04 -27.30 -5.35
N ARG A 586 23.76 -26.97 -5.60
CA ARG A 586 22.60 -27.47 -4.85
C ARG A 586 22.95 -28.89 -4.41
N SER A 587 23.11 -29.12 -3.11
CA SER A 587 23.63 -30.41 -2.65
C SER A 587 22.78 -31.49 -3.29
N LYS A 588 23.44 -32.48 -3.94
CA LYS A 588 22.75 -33.48 -4.75
C LYS A 588 21.57 -34.05 -3.95
N SER A 589 20.40 -34.15 -4.55
CA SER A 589 19.19 -34.66 -3.87
C SER A 589 19.47 -36.02 -3.24
N ALA A 590 18.73 -36.41 -2.19
CA ALA A 590 18.96 -37.70 -1.51
C ALA A 590 18.93 -38.88 -2.50
N VAL A 591 17.98 -38.85 -3.43
CA VAL A 591 17.87 -39.82 -4.54
C VAL A 591 19.11 -39.81 -5.43
N SER A 592 19.60 -38.63 -5.84
CA SER A 592 20.80 -38.53 -6.66
C SER A 592 22.04 -39.04 -5.93
N VAL A 593 22.18 -38.77 -4.63
CA VAL A 593 23.30 -39.28 -3.82
C VAL A 593 23.27 -40.80 -3.74
N LEU A 594 22.09 -41.38 -3.47
CA LEU A 594 21.92 -42.83 -3.36
C LEU A 594 22.20 -43.55 -4.68
N LEU A 595 21.75 -42.98 -5.80
CA LEU A 595 22.00 -43.53 -7.14
C LEU A 595 23.46 -43.36 -7.56
N ASP A 596 24.05 -42.19 -7.34
CA ASP A 596 25.45 -41.93 -7.69
C ASP A 596 26.41 -42.82 -6.88
N ALA A 597 26.08 -43.09 -5.61
CA ALA A 597 26.83 -44.01 -4.75
C ALA A 597 26.52 -45.50 -5.03
N ASN A 598 25.52 -45.80 -5.86
CA ASN A 598 25.00 -47.15 -6.10
C ASN A 598 24.74 -47.94 -4.80
N HIS A 599 24.25 -47.25 -3.76
CA HIS A 599 24.17 -47.80 -2.39
C HIS A 599 23.00 -48.78 -2.22
N LEU A 600 21.86 -48.50 -2.87
CA LEU A 600 20.67 -49.34 -2.81
C LEU A 600 20.52 -50.13 -4.11
N LYS A 601 20.40 -51.47 -3.99
CA LYS A 601 20.12 -52.35 -5.13
C LYS A 601 18.65 -52.22 -5.55
N ALA A 602 18.37 -52.34 -6.84
CA ALA A 602 16.99 -52.41 -7.33
C ALA A 602 16.24 -53.58 -6.64
N GLY A 603 15.02 -53.33 -6.19
CA GLY A 603 14.21 -54.25 -5.40
C GLY A 603 14.40 -54.14 -3.88
N THR A 604 15.27 -53.25 -3.37
CA THR A 604 15.42 -53.04 -1.92
C THR A 604 14.09 -52.60 -1.30
N PRO A 605 13.58 -53.27 -0.24
CA PRO A 605 12.29 -52.92 0.37
C PRO A 605 12.34 -51.57 1.09
N LEU A 606 11.28 -50.79 0.93
CA LEU A 606 11.05 -49.49 1.54
C LEU A 606 9.74 -49.52 2.35
N TYR A 607 9.79 -49.02 3.57
CA TYR A 607 8.64 -48.94 4.47
C TYR A 607 8.32 -47.48 4.76
N TYR A 608 7.04 -47.13 4.64
CA TYR A 608 6.55 -45.81 5.00
C TYR A 608 6.53 -45.63 6.52
N ARG A 609 6.94 -44.44 6.97
CA ARG A 609 6.91 -43.98 8.35
C ARG A 609 6.50 -42.52 8.38
N ALA A 610 5.44 -42.19 9.10
CA ALA A 610 5.00 -40.80 9.28
C ALA A 610 6.05 -39.99 10.05
N LEU A 611 6.16 -38.69 9.75
CA LEU A 611 7.10 -37.79 10.42
C LEU A 611 6.50 -37.10 11.63
N THR A 612 5.17 -36.99 11.68
CA THR A 612 4.46 -36.27 12.74
C THR A 612 3.31 -37.10 13.30
N PRO A 613 2.93 -36.91 14.58
CA PRO A 613 1.77 -37.56 15.16
C PRO A 613 0.47 -37.30 14.39
N ARG A 614 0.35 -36.11 13.79
CA ARG A 614 -0.82 -35.72 12.98
C ARG A 614 -0.91 -36.50 11.66
N GLU A 615 0.22 -36.72 11.00
CA GLU A 615 0.30 -37.56 9.80
C GLU A 615 0.01 -39.02 10.14
N GLU A 616 0.58 -39.54 11.24
CA GLU A 616 0.32 -40.90 11.73
C GLU A 616 -1.16 -41.13 12.01
N ALA A 617 -1.81 -40.20 12.72
CA ALA A 617 -3.24 -40.27 13.01
C ALA A 617 -4.13 -40.25 11.75
N ALA A 618 -3.69 -39.58 10.68
CA ALA A 618 -4.46 -39.47 9.45
C ALA A 618 -4.36 -40.70 8.55
N ILE A 619 -3.22 -41.40 8.54
CA ILE A 619 -2.93 -42.44 7.54
C ILE A 619 -2.82 -43.85 8.10
N SER A 620 -2.54 -44.02 9.40
CA SER A 620 -2.29 -45.33 10.01
C SER A 620 -3.43 -46.32 9.81
N GLU A 621 -4.68 -45.92 10.02
CA GLU A 621 -5.85 -46.77 9.82
C GLU A 621 -6.01 -47.19 8.34
N TRP A 622 -5.80 -46.24 7.42
CA TRP A 622 -5.89 -46.48 5.99
C TRP A 622 -4.80 -47.46 5.49
N ILE A 623 -3.59 -47.42 6.06
CA ILE A 623 -2.53 -48.40 5.80
C ILE A 623 -2.84 -49.74 6.47
N ARG A 624 -3.41 -49.74 7.67
CA ARG A 624 -3.76 -50.98 8.39
C ARG A 624 -4.74 -51.85 7.60
N VAL A 625 -5.68 -51.23 6.88
CA VAL A 625 -6.65 -51.92 6.01
C VAL A 625 -5.97 -52.68 4.85
N ASP A 626 -4.90 -52.14 4.27
CA ASP A 626 -4.10 -52.81 3.24
C ASP A 626 -2.61 -52.51 3.46
N PRO A 627 -1.87 -53.41 4.13
CA PRO A 627 -0.47 -53.20 4.47
C PRO A 627 0.45 -52.90 3.28
N ARG A 628 0.04 -53.27 2.05
CA ARG A 628 0.79 -52.94 0.82
C ARG A 628 0.85 -51.44 0.58
N ARG A 629 -0.07 -50.65 1.14
CA ARG A 629 -0.08 -49.18 1.04
C ARG A 629 1.11 -48.53 1.73
N GLY A 630 1.65 -49.16 2.77
CA GLY A 630 2.84 -48.70 3.48
C GLY A 630 4.16 -49.28 2.96
N ARG A 631 4.14 -50.04 1.85
CA ARG A 631 5.30 -50.76 1.33
C ARG A 631 5.62 -50.35 -0.10
N ALA A 632 6.91 -50.25 -0.39
CA ALA A 632 7.42 -49.98 -1.72
C ALA A 632 8.77 -50.67 -1.92
N SER A 633 9.32 -50.61 -3.13
CA SER A 633 10.68 -51.07 -3.43
C SER A 633 11.47 -50.03 -4.20
N TRP A 634 12.79 -50.02 -3.99
CA TRP A 634 13.72 -49.12 -4.66
C TRP A 634 13.94 -49.51 -6.12
N VAL A 635 13.90 -48.52 -7.01
CA VAL A 635 14.22 -48.65 -8.44
C VAL A 635 15.31 -47.65 -8.80
N ALA A 636 16.22 -48.04 -9.69
CA ALA A 636 17.31 -47.19 -10.16
C ALA A 636 16.82 -46.12 -11.16
N ASP A 637 15.97 -45.21 -10.71
CA ASP A 637 15.43 -44.09 -11.50
C ASP A 637 15.67 -42.74 -10.80
N ARG A 638 16.21 -41.75 -11.52
CA ARG A 638 16.56 -40.43 -10.94
C ARG A 638 15.35 -39.57 -10.55
N SER A 639 14.18 -39.85 -11.10
CA SER A 639 12.96 -39.07 -10.93
C SER A 639 11.90 -39.78 -10.09
N LYS A 640 11.73 -41.09 -10.28
CA LYS A 640 10.69 -41.91 -9.68
C LYS A 640 11.24 -43.23 -9.10
N PRO A 641 12.13 -43.16 -8.10
CA PRO A 641 12.83 -44.34 -7.57
C PRO A 641 11.99 -45.25 -6.67
N VAL A 642 10.72 -44.94 -6.40
CA VAL A 642 9.87 -45.69 -5.46
C VAL A 642 8.78 -46.42 -6.22
N LEU A 643 8.85 -47.75 -6.27
CA LEU A 643 7.82 -48.62 -6.85
C LEU A 643 6.83 -49.04 -5.76
N TRP A 644 5.60 -48.54 -5.82
CA TRP A 644 4.59 -48.76 -4.78
C TRP A 644 3.96 -50.16 -4.91
N GLU A 645 3.84 -50.89 -3.80
CA GLU A 645 3.33 -52.27 -3.82
C GLU A 645 1.81 -52.33 -4.05
N ALA A 646 1.06 -51.28 -3.70
CA ALA A 646 -0.40 -51.27 -3.81
C ALA A 646 -0.90 -51.20 -5.27
N ASP A 647 -0.19 -50.49 -6.15
CA ASP A 647 -0.61 -50.27 -7.55
C ASP A 647 0.43 -50.67 -8.61
N GLY A 648 1.64 -51.04 -8.19
CA GLY A 648 2.73 -51.44 -9.08
C GLY A 648 3.32 -50.30 -9.92
N LYS A 649 3.09 -49.02 -9.57
CA LYS A 649 3.61 -47.86 -10.31
C LYS A 649 4.78 -47.18 -9.59
N GLN A 650 5.57 -46.45 -10.37
CA GLN A 650 6.73 -45.70 -9.90
C GLN A 650 6.38 -44.25 -9.57
N TYR A 651 6.92 -43.76 -8.47
CA TYR A 651 6.69 -42.42 -7.93
C TYR A 651 7.98 -41.79 -7.42
N SER A 652 7.99 -40.47 -7.33
CA SER A 652 8.98 -39.78 -6.51
C SER A 652 8.66 -40.00 -5.03
N PRO A 653 9.66 -39.99 -4.11
CA PRO A 653 9.41 -40.20 -2.67
C PRO A 653 8.35 -39.26 -2.09
N THR A 654 8.35 -37.99 -2.50
CA THR A 654 7.35 -36.99 -2.10
C THR A 654 6.02 -37.20 -2.81
N GLY A 655 6.03 -37.48 -4.11
CA GLY A 655 4.81 -37.63 -4.91
C GLY A 655 3.95 -38.80 -4.44
N LEU A 656 4.57 -39.91 -4.02
CA LEU A 656 3.84 -41.05 -3.49
C LEU A 656 3.10 -40.72 -2.19
N ILE A 657 3.71 -39.96 -1.29
CA ILE A 657 3.09 -39.61 -0.01
C ILE A 657 1.91 -38.67 -0.23
N MET A 658 2.07 -37.65 -1.08
CA MET A 658 0.96 -36.77 -1.43
C MET A 658 -0.20 -37.55 -2.07
N HIS A 659 0.11 -38.55 -2.91
CA HIS A 659 -0.89 -39.44 -3.47
C HIS A 659 -1.57 -40.30 -2.39
N MET A 660 -0.81 -40.86 -1.45
CA MET A 660 -1.33 -41.63 -0.31
C MET A 660 -2.26 -40.78 0.57
N TRP A 661 -1.90 -39.53 0.89
CA TRP A 661 -2.76 -38.62 1.66
C TRP A 661 -4.08 -38.32 0.96
N SER A 662 -4.03 -38.11 -0.36
CA SER A 662 -5.24 -37.91 -1.17
C SER A 662 -6.14 -39.15 -1.15
N LEU A 663 -5.57 -40.36 -1.29
CA LEU A 663 -6.34 -41.61 -1.23
C LEU A 663 -6.86 -41.95 0.19
N ALA A 664 -6.20 -41.45 1.23
CA ALA A 664 -6.63 -41.57 2.62
C ALA A 664 -7.71 -40.52 2.99
N GLY A 665 -8.03 -39.57 2.11
CA GLY A 665 -9.06 -38.55 2.37
C GLY A 665 -8.64 -37.50 3.41
N TRP A 666 -7.36 -37.18 3.50
CA TRP A 666 -6.87 -36.22 4.49
C TRP A 666 -6.98 -34.76 4.02
N ASP A 667 -8.15 -34.13 4.22
CA ASP A 667 -8.46 -32.76 3.73
C ASP A 667 -7.56 -31.66 4.34
N LYS A 668 -6.93 -31.92 5.49
CA LYS A 668 -6.03 -30.98 6.18
C LYS A 668 -4.55 -31.31 5.98
N ALA A 669 -4.20 -32.02 4.91
CA ALA A 669 -2.81 -32.38 4.61
C ALA A 669 -1.97 -31.14 4.24
N PRO A 670 -0.69 -31.07 4.63
CA PRO A 670 0.23 -30.01 4.19
C PRO A 670 0.43 -30.00 2.67
N VAL A 671 0.72 -28.82 2.10
CA VAL A 671 1.03 -28.68 0.66
C VAL A 671 2.39 -29.25 0.25
N ALA A 672 3.24 -29.66 1.21
CA ALA A 672 4.56 -30.21 0.97
C ALA A 672 4.98 -31.21 2.07
N VAL A 673 5.85 -32.16 1.72
CA VAL A 673 6.39 -33.17 2.65
C VAL A 673 7.84 -33.52 2.32
N GLN A 674 8.63 -33.84 3.34
CA GLN A 674 10.01 -34.32 3.18
C GLN A 674 10.03 -35.81 2.80
N GLY A 675 9.60 -36.13 1.58
CA GLY A 675 9.38 -37.51 1.14
C GLY A 675 10.51 -38.50 1.39
N PRO A 676 11.79 -38.17 1.12
CA PRO A 676 12.90 -39.08 1.43
C PRO A 676 13.06 -39.45 2.92
N LYS A 677 12.52 -38.66 3.86
CA LYS A 677 12.55 -39.01 5.30
C LYS A 677 11.50 -40.05 5.68
N CYS A 678 10.38 -40.10 4.94
CA CYS A 678 9.27 -41.00 5.26
C CYS A 678 9.47 -42.43 4.72
N TRP A 679 10.40 -42.65 3.78
CA TRP A 679 10.72 -43.98 3.25
C TRP A 679 11.96 -44.54 3.92
N VAL A 680 11.79 -45.68 4.59
CA VAL A 680 12.80 -46.31 5.44
C VAL A 680 13.27 -47.63 4.84
N VAL A 681 14.58 -47.82 4.78
CA VAL A 681 15.20 -49.12 4.55
C VAL A 681 15.46 -49.76 5.92
N PRO A 682 15.03 -51.01 6.15
CA PRO A 682 15.31 -51.71 7.40
C PRO A 682 16.80 -51.65 7.76
N ASP A 683 17.09 -51.37 9.03
CA ASP A 683 18.44 -51.31 9.61
C ASP A 683 19.39 -50.25 9.03
N GLN A 684 18.95 -49.42 8.08
CA GLN A 684 19.78 -48.36 7.46
C GLN A 684 19.25 -46.95 7.70
N GLY A 685 17.95 -46.80 7.99
CA GLY A 685 17.28 -45.52 8.24
C GLY A 685 16.50 -45.03 7.02
N SER A 686 16.11 -43.76 7.03
CA SER A 686 15.41 -43.16 5.89
C SER A 686 16.34 -42.95 4.69
N LEU A 687 15.76 -42.80 3.49
CA LEU A 687 16.54 -42.42 2.30
C LEU A 687 17.31 -41.11 2.51
N ALA A 688 16.78 -40.19 3.32
CA ALA A 688 17.48 -38.97 3.72
C ALA A 688 18.69 -39.25 4.63
N ASP A 689 18.53 -40.11 5.64
CA ASP A 689 19.61 -40.44 6.60
C ASP A 689 20.76 -41.16 5.89
N ILE A 690 20.44 -42.08 4.98
CA ILE A 690 21.43 -42.82 4.20
C ILE A 690 22.18 -41.84 3.27
N ALA A 691 21.47 -40.95 2.59
CA ALA A 691 22.09 -39.93 1.75
C ALA A 691 22.96 -38.96 2.55
N GLU A 692 22.58 -38.61 3.78
CA GLU A 692 23.38 -37.76 4.65
C GLU A 692 24.67 -38.46 5.10
N LYS A 693 24.60 -39.73 5.50
CA LYS A 693 25.78 -40.56 5.81
C LYS A 693 26.73 -40.65 4.62
N LEU A 694 26.21 -40.83 3.40
CA LEU A 694 27.00 -40.88 2.17
C LEU A 694 27.59 -39.53 1.75
N ARG A 695 27.01 -38.41 2.19
CA ARG A 695 27.56 -37.06 1.94
C ARG A 695 28.73 -36.73 2.87
N ARG A 696 28.79 -37.34 4.05
CA ARG A 696 29.87 -37.11 5.03
C ARG A 696 31.09 -37.95 4.65
N THR A 697 32.14 -37.32 4.10
CA THR A 697 33.48 -37.90 4.12
C THR A 697 34.06 -37.83 5.56
N PRO A 698 34.96 -38.73 5.97
CA PRO A 698 35.55 -38.74 7.32
C PRO A 698 36.32 -37.47 7.72
N GLU A 699 36.49 -36.50 6.81
CA GLU A 699 37.29 -35.28 7.01
C GLU A 699 36.47 -34.05 7.45
N GLU A 700 35.14 -34.12 7.55
CA GLU A 700 34.28 -32.95 7.88
C GLU A 700 33.75 -32.91 9.33
N LEU A 701 34.40 -33.57 10.28
CA LEU A 701 34.02 -33.56 11.71
C LEU A 701 35.07 -32.91 12.63
N SER A 702 35.81 -31.93 12.13
CA SER A 702 36.58 -31.02 12.99
C SER A 702 36.47 -29.60 12.46
N PRO A 703 35.90 -28.62 13.19
CA PRO A 703 36.08 -27.23 12.79
C PRO A 703 37.59 -26.97 12.86
N SER A 704 38.17 -26.56 11.73
CA SER A 704 39.52 -26.02 11.68
C SER A 704 39.58 -24.80 12.59
N LEU A 705 40.07 -25.02 13.82
CA LEU A 705 40.26 -24.01 14.88
C LEU A 705 41.52 -23.16 14.65
N ASP A 706 42.18 -23.31 13.50
CA ASP A 706 43.48 -22.68 13.25
C ASP A 706 43.40 -21.26 12.66
N ALA A 707 42.19 -20.73 12.36
CA ALA A 707 42.03 -19.38 11.80
C ALA A 707 40.68 -18.67 12.08
N ALA A 708 39.92 -19.07 13.11
CA ALA A 708 38.60 -18.48 13.37
C ALA A 708 38.68 -17.28 14.33
N ASP A 709 38.34 -16.08 13.85
CA ASP A 709 38.26 -14.85 14.68
C ASP A 709 36.99 -14.80 15.55
N ARG A 710 36.02 -15.67 15.29
CA ARG A 710 34.71 -15.74 15.95
C ARG A 710 34.10 -17.14 15.82
N ILE A 711 33.47 -17.63 16.89
CA ILE A 711 32.72 -18.90 16.94
C ILE A 711 31.27 -18.58 17.33
N ALA A 712 30.35 -18.66 16.37
CA ALA A 712 28.92 -18.45 16.61
C ALA A 712 28.23 -19.80 16.86
N ILE A 713 27.59 -19.92 18.03
CA ILE A 713 26.79 -21.06 18.45
C ILE A 713 25.33 -20.63 18.35
N VAL A 714 24.59 -21.23 17.42
CA VAL A 714 23.16 -20.93 17.21
C VAL A 714 22.33 -21.98 17.95
N ILE A 715 21.41 -21.51 18.79
CA ILE A 715 20.44 -22.30 19.54
C ILE A 715 19.07 -22.01 18.96
N SER A 716 18.43 -23.03 18.41
CA SER A 716 17.09 -22.91 17.85
C SER A 716 16.00 -22.94 18.93
N ARG A 717 14.84 -22.37 18.63
CA ARG A 717 13.64 -22.45 19.46
C ARG A 717 13.26 -23.90 19.82
N GLU A 718 13.38 -24.83 18.89
CA GLU A 718 13.11 -26.26 19.14
C GLU A 718 14.03 -26.85 20.22
N GLN A 719 15.31 -26.47 20.23
CA GLN A 719 16.27 -26.88 21.27
C GLN A 719 15.95 -26.26 22.64
N ILE A 720 15.48 -25.01 22.65
CA ILE A 720 15.09 -24.31 23.87
C ILE A 720 13.82 -24.93 24.47
N GLU A 721 12.79 -25.14 23.65
CA GLU A 721 11.51 -25.71 24.07
C GLU A 721 11.64 -27.19 24.50
N SER A 722 12.56 -27.96 23.90
CA SER A 722 12.86 -29.33 24.30
C SER A 722 13.79 -29.45 25.52
N GLY A 723 14.49 -28.37 25.89
CA GLY A 723 15.45 -28.36 26.99
C GLY A 723 16.76 -29.13 26.73
N GLU A 724 17.04 -29.53 25.48
CA GLU A 724 18.20 -30.36 25.13
C GLU A 724 19.50 -29.53 25.05
N VAL A 725 20.32 -29.57 26.11
CA VAL A 725 21.60 -28.82 26.16
C VAL A 725 22.81 -29.62 25.66
N ASP A 726 22.73 -30.95 25.59
CA ASP A 726 23.89 -31.84 25.36
C ASP A 726 24.60 -31.56 24.04
N THR A 727 23.84 -31.31 22.98
CA THR A 727 24.40 -30.99 21.66
C THR A 727 25.26 -29.72 21.71
N ILE A 728 24.83 -28.69 22.46
CA ILE A 728 25.56 -27.43 22.62
C ILE A 728 26.75 -27.61 23.58
N LEU A 729 26.57 -28.37 24.66
CA LEU A 729 27.63 -28.67 25.61
C LEU A 729 28.80 -29.43 24.96
N ASN A 730 28.53 -30.32 24.02
CA ASN A 730 29.58 -31.00 23.25
C ASN A 730 30.44 -30.01 22.45
N VAL A 731 29.80 -29.00 21.83
CA VAL A 731 30.50 -27.94 21.10
C VAL A 731 31.33 -27.09 22.06
N LEU A 732 30.73 -26.61 23.15
CA LEU A 732 31.41 -25.80 24.17
C LEU A 732 32.56 -26.55 24.84
N GLY A 733 32.37 -27.84 25.13
CA GLY A 733 33.38 -28.75 25.69
C GLY A 733 34.62 -28.86 24.81
N SER A 734 34.44 -28.92 23.50
CA SER A 734 35.54 -29.02 22.53
C SER A 734 36.46 -27.78 22.50
N LEU A 735 35.99 -26.64 23.01
CA LEU A 735 36.77 -25.39 23.03
C LEU A 735 37.92 -25.43 24.04
N TYR A 736 37.84 -26.30 25.04
CA TYR A 736 38.83 -26.41 26.12
C TYR A 736 39.30 -27.83 26.40
N ASP A 737 39.17 -28.73 25.42
CA ASP A 737 39.72 -30.09 25.47
C ASP A 737 41.26 -30.13 25.58
N SER A 738 41.94 -29.01 25.28
CA SER A 738 43.37 -28.81 25.46
C SER A 738 43.71 -27.36 25.82
N PRO A 739 44.81 -27.12 26.57
CA PRO A 739 45.28 -25.77 26.91
C PRO A 739 45.47 -24.84 25.71
N SER A 740 45.91 -25.38 24.57
CA SER A 740 46.14 -24.61 23.34
C SER A 740 44.84 -24.11 22.72
N LYS A 741 43.81 -24.98 22.63
CA LYS A 741 42.48 -24.60 22.11
C LYS A 741 41.76 -23.65 23.06
N ALA A 742 41.85 -23.87 24.37
CA ALA A 742 41.33 -22.93 25.36
C ALA A 742 41.93 -21.53 25.15
N ARG A 743 43.25 -21.45 24.93
CA ARG A 743 43.94 -20.18 24.68
C ARG A 743 43.51 -19.51 23.37
N LYS A 744 43.30 -20.26 22.30
CA LYS A 744 42.88 -19.72 20.99
C LYS A 744 41.42 -19.22 20.99
N THR A 745 40.60 -19.68 21.93
CA THR A 745 39.15 -19.43 21.94
C THR A 745 38.72 -18.39 22.99
N VAL A 746 39.69 -17.68 23.60
CA VAL A 746 39.43 -16.59 24.54
C VAL A 746 38.64 -15.48 23.85
N GLY A 747 37.44 -15.19 24.33
CA GLY A 747 36.70 -14.00 23.93
C GLY A 747 36.19 -13.98 22.50
N ILE A 748 36.00 -15.13 21.86
CA ILE A 748 35.52 -15.21 20.46
C ILE A 748 34.18 -15.94 20.31
N VAL A 749 33.57 -16.41 21.41
CA VAL A 749 32.33 -17.21 21.37
C VAL A 749 31.10 -16.30 21.44
N ASP A 750 30.17 -16.51 20.53
CA ASP A 750 28.86 -15.86 20.49
C ASP A 750 27.74 -16.88 20.62
N LEU A 751 26.76 -16.55 21.44
CA LEU A 751 25.57 -17.36 21.66
C LEU A 751 24.38 -16.66 21.00
N LEU A 752 23.83 -17.26 19.96
CA LEU A 752 22.72 -16.70 19.18
C LEU A 752 21.48 -17.57 19.38
N ILE A 753 20.36 -16.94 19.72
CA ILE A 753 19.07 -17.62 19.81
C ILE A 753 18.26 -17.29 18.56
N ASP A 754 17.75 -18.33 17.88
CA ASP A 754 16.94 -18.21 16.67
C ASP A 754 15.55 -18.82 16.86
N GLY A 755 14.54 -18.26 16.18
CA GLY A 755 13.16 -18.75 16.19
C GLY A 755 12.17 -17.99 17.08
N TYR A 756 12.57 -16.88 17.70
CA TYR A 756 11.71 -15.99 18.50
C TYR A 756 11.50 -14.61 17.85
N ASN A 757 11.63 -14.50 16.52
CA ASN A 757 11.50 -13.22 15.79
C ASN A 757 10.04 -12.73 15.66
N ASP A 758 9.08 -13.55 16.08
CA ASP A 758 7.63 -13.33 16.02
C ASP A 758 7.02 -12.82 17.33
N THR A 759 7.81 -12.71 18.40
CA THR A 759 7.36 -12.23 19.71
C THR A 759 7.90 -10.82 20.00
N SER A 760 7.10 -10.01 20.69
CA SER A 760 7.49 -8.69 21.20
C SER A 760 8.21 -8.74 22.54
N ALA A 761 8.32 -9.91 23.17
CA ALA A 761 9.02 -10.09 24.43
C ALA A 761 10.54 -10.17 24.21
N GLU A 762 11.32 -9.56 25.10
CA GLU A 762 12.78 -9.68 25.07
C GLU A 762 13.19 -11.13 25.41
N LEU A 763 14.24 -11.63 24.77
CA LEU A 763 14.67 -13.04 24.93
C LEU A 763 14.89 -13.45 26.40
N PHE A 764 15.43 -12.56 27.23
CA PHE A 764 15.68 -12.83 28.65
C PHE A 764 14.42 -12.75 29.54
N GLU A 765 13.27 -12.34 28.99
CA GLU A 765 11.97 -12.33 29.68
C GLU A 765 11.17 -13.60 29.40
N ILE A 766 11.54 -14.37 28.36
CA ILE A 766 10.89 -15.63 27.98
C ILE A 766 11.34 -16.74 28.94
N GLU A 767 10.37 -17.43 29.56
CA GLU A 767 10.62 -18.41 30.63
C GLU A 767 11.47 -19.59 30.14
N GLU A 768 11.16 -20.12 28.95
CA GLU A 768 11.85 -21.26 28.33
C GLU A 768 13.31 -20.92 28.02
N VAL A 769 13.55 -19.72 27.48
CA VAL A 769 14.90 -19.22 27.20
C VAL A 769 15.71 -19.12 28.49
N ARG A 770 15.12 -18.54 29.54
CA ARG A 770 15.77 -18.43 30.84
C ARG A 770 16.11 -19.80 31.39
N ALA A 771 15.15 -20.71 31.46
CA ALA A 771 15.34 -22.07 31.97
C ALA A 771 16.46 -22.81 31.21
N TYR A 772 16.49 -22.69 29.89
CA TYR A 772 17.54 -23.28 29.06
C TYR A 772 18.93 -22.69 29.37
N ILE A 773 19.04 -21.35 29.48
CA ILE A 773 20.31 -20.68 29.81
C ILE A 773 20.80 -21.05 31.22
N HIS A 774 19.89 -21.18 32.21
CA HIS A 774 20.22 -21.66 33.55
C HIS A 774 20.80 -23.08 33.51
N ASN A 775 20.20 -23.98 32.75
CA ASN A 775 20.69 -25.35 32.58
C ASN A 775 22.04 -25.40 31.85
N LEU A 776 22.22 -24.55 30.83
CA LEU A 776 23.48 -24.48 30.08
C LEU A 776 24.62 -23.95 30.96
N ASP A 777 24.39 -22.88 31.72
CA ASP A 777 25.36 -22.32 32.66
C ASP A 777 25.68 -23.28 33.82
N ALA A 778 24.71 -24.09 34.26
CA ALA A 778 24.91 -25.12 35.28
C ALA A 778 26.08 -26.06 34.89
N ALA A 779 26.16 -26.43 33.61
CA ALA A 779 27.18 -27.31 33.05
C ALA A 779 28.39 -26.56 32.46
N PHE A 780 28.23 -25.30 32.03
CA PHE A 780 29.30 -24.48 31.44
C PHE A 780 29.30 -23.05 32.02
N PRO A 781 30.02 -22.79 33.13
CA PRO A 781 30.02 -21.47 33.79
C PRO A 781 31.11 -20.51 33.25
N TYR A 782 31.78 -20.84 32.14
CA TYR A 782 33.01 -20.16 31.68
C TYR A 782 32.77 -18.93 30.80
N TRP A 783 31.59 -18.31 30.89
CA TRP A 783 31.16 -17.25 29.97
C TRP A 783 32.09 -16.04 29.94
N LEU A 784 32.63 -15.60 31.08
CA LEU A 784 33.56 -14.46 31.12
C LEU A 784 34.86 -14.73 30.36
N TYR A 785 35.24 -15.99 30.21
CA TYR A 785 36.45 -16.38 29.48
C TYR A 785 36.21 -16.42 27.96
N PHE A 786 35.14 -17.10 27.54
CA PHE A 786 34.90 -17.39 26.12
C PHE A 786 34.10 -16.31 25.38
N SER A 787 33.23 -15.56 26.05
CA SER A 787 32.26 -14.69 25.37
C SER A 787 32.92 -13.55 24.58
N ASN A 788 32.50 -13.35 23.35
CA ASN A 788 32.88 -12.19 22.58
C ASN A 788 32.17 -10.94 23.13
N LEU A 789 32.97 -9.99 23.62
CA LEU A 789 32.46 -8.75 24.25
C LEU A 789 32.03 -7.70 23.22
N ASN A 790 32.13 -8.01 21.92
CA ASN A 790 31.58 -7.19 20.84
C ASN A 790 30.13 -7.59 20.48
N SER A 791 29.53 -8.57 21.17
CA SER A 791 28.13 -8.96 21.00
C SER A 791 27.34 -8.83 22.31
N SER A 792 26.01 -8.93 22.22
CA SER A 792 25.11 -8.96 23.37
C SER A 792 25.00 -10.35 24.03
N SER A 793 25.81 -11.34 23.63
CA SER A 793 25.67 -12.73 24.12
C SER A 793 25.84 -12.81 25.65
N LEU A 794 26.89 -12.18 26.19
CA LEU A 794 27.15 -12.20 27.63
C LEU A 794 26.09 -11.40 28.40
N GLN A 795 25.59 -10.31 27.82
CA GLN A 795 24.50 -9.52 28.41
C GLN A 795 23.19 -10.31 28.47
N LEU A 796 22.81 -11.00 27.39
CA LEU A 796 21.64 -11.88 27.35
C LEU A 796 21.72 -12.96 28.43
N ILE A 797 22.86 -13.63 28.55
CA ILE A 797 23.09 -14.65 29.59
C ILE A 797 22.92 -14.02 30.97
N ALA A 798 23.57 -12.88 31.25
CA ALA A 798 23.46 -12.20 32.53
C ALA A 798 22.01 -11.81 32.89
N LEU A 799 21.26 -11.25 31.94
CA LEU A 799 19.87 -10.85 32.14
C LEU A 799 18.95 -12.05 32.46
N CYS A 800 19.24 -13.24 31.94
CA CYS A 800 18.49 -14.46 32.28
C CYS A 800 18.61 -14.86 33.75
N PHE A 801 19.62 -14.40 34.48
CA PHE A 801 19.78 -14.62 35.92
C PHE A 801 19.17 -13.51 36.80
N LEU A 802 18.75 -12.41 36.18
CA LEU A 802 18.17 -11.26 36.88
C LEU A 802 16.63 -11.31 36.80
N PRO A 803 15.90 -10.71 37.76
CA PRO A 803 14.44 -10.77 37.75
C PRO A 803 13.85 -10.16 36.47
N PRO A 804 12.94 -10.86 35.76
CA PRO A 804 12.27 -10.33 34.57
C PRO A 804 11.15 -9.34 34.96
N PHE A 805 10.61 -8.60 33.99
CA PHE A 805 9.44 -7.72 34.15
C PHE A 805 9.59 -6.61 35.21
N LEU A 806 10.81 -6.12 35.44
CA LEU A 806 11.05 -4.98 36.33
C LEU A 806 10.94 -3.64 35.61
N THR A 807 10.39 -2.64 36.31
CA THR A 807 10.47 -1.24 35.86
C THR A 807 11.92 -0.76 35.84
N ARG A 808 12.24 0.25 35.02
CA ARG A 808 13.61 0.80 34.94
C ARG A 808 14.18 1.26 36.28
N GLU A 809 13.34 1.72 37.19
CA GLU A 809 13.74 2.11 38.55
C GLU A 809 14.09 0.88 39.40
N ALA A 810 13.28 -0.18 39.33
CA ALA A 810 13.55 -1.44 40.02
C ALA A 810 14.78 -2.17 39.46
N GLN A 811 15.01 -2.12 38.14
CA GLN A 811 16.21 -2.66 37.49
C GLN A 811 17.49 -2.04 38.08
N ARG A 812 17.53 -0.71 38.22
CA ARG A 812 18.69 -0.01 38.81
C ARG A 812 18.94 -0.37 40.27
N ALA A 813 17.90 -0.72 41.03
CA ALA A 813 18.04 -1.08 42.44
C ALA A 813 18.45 -2.55 42.63
N GLU A 814 17.90 -3.46 41.83
CA GLU A 814 18.04 -4.92 42.03
C GLU A 814 19.15 -5.58 41.20
N PHE A 815 19.46 -5.06 40.01
CA PHE A 815 20.36 -5.78 39.08
C PHE A 815 21.81 -5.74 39.56
N GLY A 816 22.29 -4.59 40.06
CA GLY A 816 23.66 -4.44 40.55
C GLY A 816 24.05 -5.46 41.64
N PRO A 817 23.34 -5.52 42.79
CA PRO A 817 23.68 -6.45 43.87
C PRO A 817 23.59 -7.93 43.45
N ARG A 818 22.60 -8.31 42.64
CA ARG A 818 22.39 -9.69 42.19
C ARG A 818 23.42 -10.12 41.15
N LEU A 819 23.76 -9.26 40.20
CA LEU A 819 24.81 -9.53 39.24
C LEU A 819 26.16 -9.65 39.95
N GLN A 820 26.43 -8.78 40.93
CA GLN A 820 27.65 -8.85 41.74
C GLN A 820 27.75 -10.20 42.45
N ASP A 821 26.65 -10.73 42.99
CA ASP A 821 26.62 -12.04 43.65
C ASP A 821 27.00 -13.18 42.70
N ILE A 822 26.42 -13.19 41.49
CA ILE A 822 26.70 -14.21 40.45
C ILE A 822 28.16 -14.12 39.97
N LEU A 823 28.65 -12.90 39.74
CA LEU A 823 30.03 -12.66 39.32
C LEU A 823 31.01 -13.20 40.37
N ILE A 824 30.84 -12.85 41.64
CA ILE A 824 31.77 -13.22 42.72
C ILE A 824 31.70 -14.72 43.01
N LYS A 825 30.49 -15.29 43.13
CA LYS A 825 30.33 -16.68 43.58
C LYS A 825 30.56 -17.71 42.47
N ARG A 826 30.38 -17.35 41.20
CA ARG A 826 30.33 -18.33 40.11
C ARG A 826 31.28 -17.99 38.96
N TRP A 827 31.08 -16.84 38.31
CA TRP A 827 31.73 -16.57 37.03
C TRP A 827 33.19 -16.10 37.14
N ILE A 828 33.57 -15.34 38.17
CA ILE A 828 34.96 -14.96 38.42
C ILE A 828 35.82 -16.18 38.81
N PRO A 829 35.38 -17.07 39.72
CA PRO A 829 36.07 -18.34 39.96
C PRO A 829 36.26 -19.17 38.69
N ALA A 830 35.23 -19.26 37.84
CA ALA A 830 35.29 -19.99 36.57
C ALA A 830 36.27 -19.37 35.57
N LEU A 831 36.32 -18.03 35.48
CA LEU A 831 37.31 -17.30 34.69
C LEU A 831 38.75 -17.61 35.14
N ASN A 832 38.99 -17.56 36.46
CA ASN A 832 40.30 -17.85 37.04
C ASN A 832 40.75 -19.29 36.77
N HIS A 833 39.82 -20.25 36.88
CA HIS A 833 40.07 -21.65 36.55
C HIS A 833 40.48 -21.83 35.09
N MET A 834 39.74 -21.21 34.14
CA MET A 834 40.09 -21.29 32.72
C MET A 834 41.42 -20.60 32.39
N ALA A 835 41.71 -19.48 33.06
CA ALA A 835 42.98 -18.78 32.90
C ALA A 835 44.18 -19.66 33.32
N GLN A 836 44.03 -20.44 34.39
CA GLN A 836 45.03 -21.42 34.81
C GLN A 836 45.20 -22.53 33.77
N ILE A 837 44.09 -23.11 33.26
CA ILE A 837 44.13 -24.19 32.26
C ILE A 837 44.80 -23.74 30.96
N SER A 838 44.52 -22.52 30.48
CA SER A 838 45.08 -22.01 29.22
C SER A 838 46.45 -21.34 29.35
N GLY A 839 46.95 -21.18 30.58
CA GLY A 839 48.19 -20.48 30.88
C GLY A 839 48.16 -18.98 30.58
N LEU A 840 47.03 -18.29 30.80
CA LEU A 840 46.99 -16.82 30.68
C LEU A 840 47.89 -16.19 31.73
N THR A 841 48.67 -15.19 31.33
CA THR A 841 49.47 -14.40 32.27
C THR A 841 48.57 -13.53 33.15
N HIS A 842 49.07 -13.10 34.31
CA HIS A 842 48.32 -12.22 35.21
C HIS A 842 47.89 -10.91 34.51
N THR A 843 48.73 -10.38 33.61
CA THR A 843 48.42 -9.19 32.80
C THR A 843 47.28 -9.44 31.82
N GLU A 844 47.27 -10.58 31.12
CA GLU A 844 46.21 -10.92 30.16
C GLU A 844 44.88 -11.20 30.87
N LEU A 845 44.91 -11.89 32.02
CA LEU A 845 43.74 -12.13 32.85
C LEU A 845 43.14 -10.81 33.37
N ASN A 846 43.97 -9.89 33.89
CA ASN A 846 43.51 -8.59 34.33
C ASN A 846 42.91 -7.78 33.17
N LYS A 847 43.54 -7.81 31.98
CA LYS A 847 42.99 -7.16 30.77
C LYS A 847 41.62 -7.72 30.41
N ARG A 848 41.46 -9.05 30.44
CA ARG A 848 40.18 -9.71 30.15
C ARG A 848 39.13 -9.36 31.18
N PHE A 849 39.48 -9.40 32.46
CA PHE A 849 38.59 -9.04 33.56
C PHE A 849 38.13 -7.58 33.46
N SER A 850 39.05 -6.63 33.24
CA SER A 850 38.70 -5.22 33.03
C SER A 850 37.80 -5.01 31.81
N ALA A 851 38.00 -5.75 30.72
CA ALA A 851 37.13 -5.69 29.55
C ALA A 851 35.72 -6.20 29.86
N VAL A 852 35.58 -7.29 30.61
CA VAL A 852 34.29 -7.83 31.06
C VAL A 852 33.56 -6.85 31.99
N VAL A 853 34.27 -6.27 32.97
CA VAL A 853 33.70 -5.27 33.88
C VAL A 853 33.28 -4.03 33.11
N GLY A 854 34.09 -3.57 32.16
CA GLY A 854 33.74 -2.47 31.26
C GLY A 854 32.51 -2.78 30.40
N TYR A 855 32.40 -3.99 29.88
CA TYR A 855 31.24 -4.44 29.10
C TYR A 855 29.95 -4.44 29.95
N LEU A 856 29.99 -5.05 31.13
CA LEU A 856 28.83 -5.10 32.02
C LEU A 856 28.49 -3.72 32.65
N GLY A 857 29.46 -2.80 32.73
CA GLY A 857 29.30 -1.48 33.33
C GLY A 857 29.00 -0.32 32.35
N ALA A 858 29.51 -0.33 31.10
CA ALA A 858 29.37 0.77 30.15
C ALA A 858 28.08 0.69 29.30
N GLU A 859 27.60 -0.53 29.00
CA GLU A 859 26.28 -0.78 28.38
C GLU A 859 25.16 -0.95 29.43
N GLY A 860 25.51 -0.98 30.72
CA GLY A 860 24.63 -1.24 31.84
C GLY A 860 23.80 -0.05 32.33
N ARG A 861 23.08 0.68 31.47
CA ARG A 861 22.00 1.58 31.99
C ARG A 861 20.83 0.83 32.64
N GLY A 862 20.88 -0.51 32.63
CA GLY A 862 19.92 -1.36 33.32
C GLY A 862 20.50 -2.47 34.18
N VAL A 863 21.82 -2.75 34.21
CA VAL A 863 22.38 -3.97 34.85
C VAL A 863 23.29 -3.71 36.06
N ILE A 864 23.91 -2.53 36.18
CA ILE A 864 24.63 -2.11 37.39
C ILE A 864 24.22 -0.69 37.75
#